data_AF-A0A6N8DUN2-F1
#
_entry.id   AF-A0A6N8DUN2-F1
#
_cell.length_a   1.000
_cell.length_b   1.000
_cell.length_c   1.000
_cell.angle_alpha   90.00
_cell.angle_beta   90.00
_cell.angle_gamma   90.00
#
_symmetry.space_group_name_H-M   'P 1'
#
loop_
_entity.id
_entity.type
_entity.pdbx_description
1 polymer ?
#
loop_
_entity_poly.entity_id
_entity_poly.type
_entity_poly.pdbx_seq_one_letter_code
_entity_poly.pdbx_strand_id
1 'polypeptide(L)'
;MFARVWRKCVLFGRLLAACRFSLISVVAGFFLLFGVVQAQNLFADLAFSSTLAQIGHWLGFLFAVFFLWAWPVHYGARRVLDEPHWLVPIAVRRTVSDAELVALQEELRTELGCAIEWAPRVLGLIPFIAVGFGLYFCDATMDTARDLEEVKRAQSQILWIALGDAVAAVLFIVFVIGRRWLLGWIERRADLRASDGAAQVRRRLTRFARASLVFTIALFVVAYLAPHRLAFYFDRALLIPLLFGSLVLVLSELARIGHRKGWPVLAPLVAIAVVVTATNTHLNDVRLLPQKPADQLTGRQIELKIAVDKWRAANGCQDDASKCPYALVIAAEGGASRAAFMAATFAGEIIDRTKGDGAPGRKIFALSGVSGGAFGAATIRAALADAAERGGAPPCVRSDRLWFGAASGAPDPQNSWRSCLQLLVSGDYLSSGFIGLGFRDNFAPRAIPPETGSMILDRAALLEQSWERHYSYISGRSRAPQNCSAQPGKGLCRAFGYAGGEGWLPLLLLNGTSVSTGRRIVASDLISTYASPDGANGRIALYSQTYDVFELMSRPCPTDGGDCPAAHDGAADRPLVRDAPDLRLSTAALLSARFPIISPAGVLRNEADATYGDRVVDGGYFENSGLSTATDLARALSGLGVKPALVWVQNDPDVALSVKKTPPRAAATPRFGPLDEGFVTEALGILAAPLNTLLATRAGHGEEAADLAVHELARINGTEQMGFFKILMKERPEIGPAANDALFDAQCAALRNKKPAMSKVSMSWWLSASVQAELDAQFCDAANRGSIEDIVKYVGGR
;
A
#
# COMPACT_ATOMS: atom_id res chain seq x y z
N MET A 1 4.16 48.83 -22.89
CA MET A 1 4.44 48.09 -21.63
C MET A 1 4.06 46.61 -21.74
N PHE A 2 2.81 46.29 -22.11
CA PHE A 2 2.30 44.92 -22.25
C PHE A 2 3.16 43.99 -23.14
N ALA A 3 3.52 44.42 -24.36
CA ALA A 3 4.35 43.60 -25.26
C ALA A 3 5.74 43.25 -24.69
N ARG A 4 6.35 44.16 -23.92
CA ARG A 4 7.65 43.91 -23.26
C ARG A 4 7.51 42.91 -22.11
N VAL A 5 6.44 43.02 -21.32
CA VAL A 5 6.13 42.06 -20.25
C VAL A 5 5.84 40.69 -20.84
N TRP A 6 5.01 40.61 -21.87
CA TRP A 6 4.69 39.38 -22.58
C TRP A 6 5.94 38.70 -23.16
N ARG A 7 6.82 39.46 -23.83
CA ARG A 7 8.11 38.95 -24.32
C ARG A 7 8.92 38.31 -23.19
N LYS A 8 9.07 39.00 -22.05
CA LYS A 8 9.79 38.46 -20.88
C LYS A 8 9.13 37.19 -20.32
N CYS A 9 7.81 37.14 -20.24
CA CYS A 9 7.07 35.96 -19.81
C CYS A 9 7.30 34.77 -20.76
N VAL A 10 7.24 34.99 -22.08
CA VAL A 10 7.50 33.94 -23.09
C VAL A 10 8.94 33.43 -23.00
N LEU A 11 9.91 34.33 -22.87
CA LEU A 11 11.33 33.96 -22.72
C LEU A 11 11.59 33.18 -21.43
N PHE A 12 10.97 33.60 -20.33
CA PHE A 12 11.04 32.86 -19.06
C PHE A 12 10.36 31.49 -19.16
N GLY A 13 9.21 31.40 -19.83
CA GLY A 13 8.54 30.13 -20.12
C GLY A 13 9.42 29.18 -20.95
N ARG A 14 10.16 29.70 -21.93
CA ARG A 14 11.15 28.90 -22.69
C ARG A 14 12.30 28.41 -21.82
N LEU A 15 12.78 29.23 -20.89
CA LEU A 15 13.80 28.83 -19.92
C LEU A 15 13.29 27.67 -19.05
N LEU A 16 12.08 27.77 -18.51
CA LEU A 16 11.46 26.69 -17.74
C LEU A 16 11.26 25.43 -18.59
N ALA A 17 10.84 25.57 -19.84
CA ALA A 17 10.68 24.45 -20.77
C ALA A 17 12.02 23.75 -21.10
N ALA A 18 13.12 24.51 -21.19
CA ALA A 18 14.46 23.94 -21.37
C ALA A 18 14.89 23.13 -20.13
N CYS A 19 14.56 23.60 -18.93
CA CYS A 19 14.85 22.92 -17.66
C CYS A 19 13.73 21.98 -17.18
N ARG A 20 12.80 21.58 -18.05
CA ARG A 20 11.57 20.87 -17.65
C ARG A 20 11.78 19.64 -16.78
N PHE A 21 12.86 18.87 -16.95
CA PHE A 21 13.09 17.67 -16.13
C PHE A 21 13.51 18.01 -14.70
N SER A 22 14.36 19.02 -14.52
CA SER A 22 14.66 19.58 -13.21
C SER A 22 13.41 20.16 -12.56
N LEU A 23 12.58 20.87 -13.33
CA LEU A 23 11.32 21.46 -12.84
C LEU A 23 10.30 20.37 -12.43
N ILE A 24 10.06 19.37 -13.29
CA ILE A 24 9.13 18.27 -13.01
C ILE A 24 9.57 17.50 -11.76
N SER A 25 10.87 17.21 -11.62
CA SER A 25 11.44 16.54 -10.45
C SER A 25 11.09 17.26 -9.15
N VAL A 26 11.36 18.58 -9.07
CA VAL A 26 11.14 19.33 -7.84
C VAL A 26 9.67 19.61 -7.58
N VAL A 27 8.87 19.85 -8.63
CA VAL A 27 7.42 20.04 -8.50
C VAL A 27 6.74 18.76 -8.01
N ALA A 28 7.08 17.60 -8.60
CA ALA A 28 6.52 16.32 -8.20
C ALA A 28 6.93 15.93 -6.76
N GLY A 29 8.20 16.13 -6.39
CA GLY A 29 8.64 15.87 -5.02
C GLY A 29 8.04 16.84 -4.00
N PHE A 30 7.87 18.12 -4.36
CA PHE A 30 7.16 19.10 -3.54
C PHE A 30 5.71 18.68 -3.31
N PHE A 31 4.97 18.34 -4.37
CA PHE A 31 3.58 17.88 -4.24
C PHE A 31 3.46 16.60 -3.39
N LEU A 32 4.38 15.65 -3.55
CA LEU A 32 4.41 14.45 -2.74
C LEU A 32 4.56 14.79 -1.24
N LEU A 33 5.56 15.58 -0.89
CA LEU A 33 5.85 15.89 0.52
C LEU A 33 4.89 16.90 1.13
N PHE A 34 4.26 17.75 0.32
CA PHE A 34 3.27 18.72 0.77
C PHE A 34 1.89 18.09 0.95
N GLY A 35 1.44 17.26 0.00
CA GLY A 35 0.04 16.82 -0.08
C GLY A 35 -0.24 15.38 0.35
N VAL A 36 0.80 14.54 0.54
CA VAL A 36 0.62 13.10 0.76
C VAL A 36 1.10 12.69 2.15
N VAL A 37 0.16 12.44 3.05
CA VAL A 37 0.42 12.03 4.46
C VAL A 37 1.30 10.78 4.53
N GLN A 38 1.11 9.84 3.61
CA GLN A 38 1.91 8.62 3.53
C GLN A 38 3.40 8.90 3.33
N ALA A 39 3.74 9.93 2.53
CA ALA A 39 5.12 10.32 2.29
C ALA A 39 5.70 11.11 3.47
N GLN A 40 4.88 11.92 4.14
CA GLN A 40 5.26 12.66 5.34
C GLN A 40 5.63 11.69 6.48
N ASN A 41 4.86 10.62 6.68
CA ASN A 41 5.11 9.63 7.73
C ASN A 41 6.42 8.85 7.58
N LEU A 42 7.09 8.91 6.42
CA LEU A 42 8.41 8.31 6.24
C LEU A 42 9.46 8.94 7.18
N PHE A 43 9.26 10.20 7.59
CA PHE A 43 10.15 10.89 8.53
C PHE A 43 9.96 10.47 10.00
N ALA A 44 8.85 9.80 10.31
CA ALA A 44 8.54 9.23 11.62
C ALA A 44 9.01 7.76 11.76
N ASP A 45 9.88 7.28 10.86
CA ASP A 45 10.45 5.94 10.97
C ASP A 45 11.40 5.84 12.17
N LEU A 46 11.16 4.87 13.05
CA LEU A 46 11.95 4.61 14.26
C LEU A 46 12.61 3.24 14.25
N ALA A 47 12.52 2.51 13.14
CA ALA A 47 12.98 1.15 13.04
C ALA A 47 14.51 1.09 12.92
N PHE A 48 15.29 1.44 13.95
CA PHE A 48 16.76 1.42 13.93
C PHE A 48 17.35 0.55 15.05
N SER A 49 18.45 -0.15 14.76
CA SER A 49 19.10 -1.06 15.72
C SER A 49 19.86 -0.35 16.84
N SER A 50 20.23 0.91 16.64
CA SER A 50 20.94 1.75 17.60
C SER A 50 20.81 3.22 17.22
N THR A 51 21.05 4.12 18.17
CA THR A 51 21.12 5.57 17.92
C THR A 51 22.16 5.92 16.86
N LEU A 52 23.29 5.19 16.82
CA LEU A 52 24.32 5.39 15.79
C LEU A 52 23.82 5.01 14.39
N ALA A 53 23.07 3.91 14.28
CA ALA A 53 22.47 3.49 13.02
C ALA A 53 21.39 4.48 12.54
N GLN A 54 20.59 5.02 13.46
CA GLN A 54 19.61 6.07 13.20
C GLN A 54 20.30 7.34 12.67
N ILE A 55 21.33 7.85 13.36
CA ILE A 55 22.10 9.00 12.92
C ILE A 55 22.73 8.74 11.54
N GLY A 56 23.34 7.56 11.35
CA GLY A 56 23.93 7.16 10.08
C GLY A 56 22.93 7.12 8.93
N HIS A 57 21.72 6.59 9.17
CA HIS A 57 20.65 6.56 8.17
C HIS A 57 20.21 7.96 7.76
N TRP A 58 19.91 8.84 8.73
CA TRP A 58 19.45 10.20 8.42
C TRP A 58 20.53 11.08 7.81
N LEU A 59 21.80 10.91 8.20
CA LEU A 59 22.93 11.51 7.49
C LEU A 59 23.02 10.99 6.05
N GLY A 60 22.81 9.68 5.85
CA GLY A 60 22.72 9.07 4.52
C GLY A 60 21.56 9.64 3.70
N PHE A 61 20.40 9.88 4.30
CA PHE A 61 19.25 10.53 3.67
C PHE A 61 19.58 11.96 3.24
N LEU A 62 20.13 12.79 4.14
CA LEU A 62 20.53 14.17 3.81
C LEU A 62 21.60 14.20 2.72
N PHE A 63 22.55 13.26 2.77
CA PHE A 63 23.54 13.06 1.72
C PHE A 63 22.88 12.68 0.38
N ALA A 64 21.86 11.82 0.38
CA ALA A 64 21.09 11.46 -0.80
C ALA A 64 20.27 12.64 -1.34
N VAL A 65 19.61 13.43 -0.49
CA VAL A 65 18.93 14.67 -0.89
C VAL A 65 19.92 15.61 -1.58
N PHE A 66 21.12 15.79 -1.01
CA PHE A 66 22.15 16.65 -1.58
C PHE A 66 22.67 16.12 -2.94
N PHE A 67 23.16 14.88 -2.98
CA PHE A 67 23.92 14.36 -4.13
C PHE A 67 23.10 13.60 -5.15
N LEU A 68 21.98 13.01 -4.75
CA LEU A 68 21.10 12.25 -5.63
C LEU A 68 19.90 13.05 -6.09
N TRP A 69 19.50 14.14 -5.41
CA TRP A 69 18.36 14.97 -5.82
C TRP A 69 18.71 16.42 -6.16
N ALA A 70 19.16 17.22 -5.19
CA ALA A 70 19.47 18.63 -5.36
C ALA A 70 20.58 18.89 -6.39
N TRP A 71 21.68 18.15 -6.31
CA TRP A 71 22.77 18.26 -7.26
C TRP A 71 22.35 17.90 -8.71
N PRO A 72 21.71 16.75 -8.97
CA PRO A 72 21.17 16.43 -10.30
C PRO A 72 20.23 17.50 -10.88
N VAL A 73 19.33 18.02 -10.05
CA VAL A 73 18.40 19.10 -10.43
C VAL A 73 19.16 20.36 -10.83
N HIS A 74 20.08 20.82 -9.98
CA HIS A 74 20.90 22.01 -10.25
C HIS A 74 21.78 21.83 -11.48
N TYR A 75 22.56 20.75 -11.49
CA TYR A 75 23.56 20.50 -12.52
C TYR A 75 22.92 20.23 -13.89
N GLY A 76 21.81 19.48 -13.92
CA GLY A 76 21.02 19.23 -15.12
C GLY A 76 20.50 20.54 -15.73
N ALA A 77 19.86 21.39 -14.92
CA ALA A 77 19.39 22.69 -15.35
C ALA A 77 20.55 23.58 -15.85
N ARG A 78 21.65 23.65 -15.09
CA ARG A 78 22.81 24.47 -15.45
C ARG A 78 23.44 24.04 -16.78
N ARG A 79 23.62 22.73 -17.00
CA ARG A 79 24.17 22.17 -18.24
C ARG A 79 23.34 22.51 -19.46
N VAL A 80 22.01 22.46 -19.35
CA VAL A 80 21.12 22.79 -20.46
C VAL A 80 21.17 24.29 -20.76
N LEU A 81 21.12 25.14 -19.72
CA LEU A 81 21.09 26.59 -19.89
C LEU A 81 22.42 27.20 -20.34
N ASP A 82 23.55 26.56 -20.02
CA ASP A 82 24.90 27.00 -20.45
C ASP A 82 25.09 26.93 -21.98
N GLU A 83 24.25 26.19 -22.72
CA GLU A 83 24.30 26.11 -24.18
C GLU A 83 23.31 27.08 -24.84
N PRO A 84 23.59 27.65 -26.03
CA PRO A 84 22.68 28.63 -26.63
C PRO A 84 21.53 27.99 -27.41
N HIS A 85 21.59 26.67 -27.68
CA HIS A 85 20.71 26.01 -28.66
C HIS A 85 19.23 25.92 -28.26
N TRP A 86 18.91 26.14 -26.98
CA TRP A 86 17.53 26.16 -26.49
C TRP A 86 16.87 27.54 -26.63
N LEU A 87 17.65 28.62 -26.75
CA LEU A 87 17.15 30.00 -26.84
C LEU A 87 16.48 30.27 -28.18
N VAL A 88 17.11 29.80 -29.26
CA VAL A 88 16.69 30.05 -30.64
C VAL A 88 16.15 28.76 -31.27
N PRO A 89 14.89 28.73 -31.72
CA PRO A 89 14.30 27.58 -32.40
C PRO A 89 15.12 27.13 -33.61
N ILE A 90 15.14 25.82 -33.90
CA ILE A 90 15.94 25.31 -35.02
C ILE A 90 15.51 25.87 -36.38
N ALA A 91 14.21 26.16 -36.55
CA ALA A 91 13.70 26.79 -37.78
C ALA A 91 14.41 28.12 -38.05
N VAL A 92 14.56 28.96 -37.02
CA VAL A 92 15.28 30.25 -37.11
C VAL A 92 16.77 30.00 -37.30
N ARG A 93 17.37 29.06 -36.56
CA ARG A 93 18.80 28.72 -36.70
C ARG A 93 19.20 28.27 -38.10
N ARG A 94 18.26 27.76 -38.91
CA ARG A 94 18.51 27.33 -40.28
C ARG A 94 18.31 28.43 -41.33
N THR A 95 17.70 29.56 -40.96
CA THR A 95 17.33 30.64 -41.89
C THR A 95 18.22 31.88 -41.78
N VAL A 96 18.79 32.16 -40.60
CA VAL A 96 19.72 33.30 -40.40
C VAL A 96 21.17 32.87 -40.60
N SER A 97 22.01 33.84 -40.97
CA SER A 97 23.46 33.63 -41.06
C SER A 97 24.08 33.36 -39.69
N ASP A 98 25.27 32.74 -39.66
CA ASP A 98 25.96 32.42 -38.41
C ASP A 98 26.28 33.68 -37.57
N ALA A 99 26.62 34.80 -38.22
CA ALA A 99 26.91 36.06 -37.54
C ALA A 99 25.66 36.65 -36.86
N GLU A 100 24.52 36.66 -37.56
CA GLU A 100 23.24 37.12 -37.01
C GLU A 100 22.77 36.20 -35.88
N LEU A 101 22.99 34.89 -36.01
CA LEU A 101 22.63 33.93 -34.98
C LEU A 101 23.42 34.14 -33.70
N VAL A 102 24.72 34.40 -33.80
CA VAL A 102 25.58 34.70 -32.64
C VAL A 102 25.13 35.98 -31.95
N ALA A 103 24.88 37.06 -32.71
CA ALA A 103 24.41 38.33 -32.17
C ALA A 103 23.06 38.18 -31.44
N LEU A 104 22.10 37.47 -32.04
CA LEU A 104 20.79 37.19 -31.43
C LEU A 104 20.92 36.36 -30.15
N GLN A 105 21.80 35.35 -30.13
CA GLN A 105 22.04 34.54 -28.95
C GLN A 105 22.65 35.35 -27.81
N GLU A 106 23.56 36.28 -28.12
CA GLU A 106 24.20 37.16 -27.14
C GLU A 106 23.22 38.19 -26.56
N GLU A 107 22.36 38.79 -27.39
CA GLU A 107 21.28 39.68 -26.94
C GLU A 107 20.34 38.94 -25.96
N LEU A 108 19.82 37.79 -26.38
CA LEU A 108 18.88 37.01 -25.57
C LEU A 108 19.51 36.50 -24.27
N ARG A 109 20.80 36.12 -24.30
CA ARG A 109 21.54 35.73 -23.09
C ARG A 109 21.73 36.88 -22.13
N THR A 110 21.97 38.07 -22.63
CA THR A 110 22.12 39.27 -21.80
C THR A 110 20.79 39.63 -21.14
N GLU A 111 19.69 39.58 -21.90
CA GLU A 111 18.33 39.83 -21.39
C GLU A 111 17.92 38.81 -20.30
N LEU A 112 18.26 37.53 -20.49
CA LEU A 112 17.95 36.44 -19.55
C LEU A 112 19.08 36.15 -18.54
N GLY A 113 20.15 36.93 -18.50
CA GLY A 113 21.39 36.58 -17.79
C GLY A 113 21.16 36.24 -16.31
N CYS A 114 20.40 37.07 -15.60
CA CYS A 114 20.03 36.84 -14.20
C CYS A 114 19.21 35.54 -14.03
N ALA A 115 18.24 35.29 -14.92
CA ALA A 115 17.40 34.10 -14.85
C ALA A 115 18.19 32.82 -15.17
N ILE A 116 19.08 32.85 -16.17
CA ILE A 116 19.98 31.74 -16.53
C ILE A 116 20.93 31.41 -15.37
N GLU A 117 21.36 32.42 -14.63
CA GLU A 117 22.24 32.23 -13.48
C GLU A 117 21.51 31.66 -12.26
N TRP A 118 20.37 32.24 -11.89
CA TRP A 118 19.66 31.91 -10.66
C TRP A 118 18.72 30.72 -10.77
N ALA A 119 18.09 30.46 -11.93
CA ALA A 119 17.11 29.39 -12.05
C ALA A 119 17.65 28.02 -11.64
N PRO A 120 18.87 27.57 -12.06
CA PRO A 120 19.43 26.30 -11.58
C PRO A 120 19.68 26.28 -10.07
N ARG A 121 20.01 27.44 -9.46
CA ARG A 121 20.28 27.53 -8.01
C ARG A 121 18.99 27.39 -7.21
N VAL A 122 17.95 28.13 -7.63
CA VAL A 122 16.62 28.07 -7.03
C VAL A 122 16.04 26.66 -7.18
N LEU A 123 16.07 26.08 -8.39
CA LEU A 123 15.61 24.71 -8.61
C LEU A 123 16.36 23.71 -7.72
N GLY A 124 17.68 23.83 -7.58
CA GLY A 124 18.47 22.97 -6.70
C GLY A 124 18.17 23.13 -5.20
N LEU A 125 17.60 24.26 -4.77
CA LEU A 125 17.22 24.50 -3.38
C LEU A 125 15.84 23.94 -3.01
N ILE A 126 14.94 23.82 -4.00
CA ILE A 126 13.56 23.34 -3.78
C ILE A 126 13.50 21.95 -3.11
N PRO A 127 14.36 20.96 -3.42
CA PRO A 127 14.39 19.68 -2.70
C PRO A 127 14.47 19.81 -1.18
N PHE A 128 15.33 20.70 -0.66
CA PHE A 128 15.44 20.96 0.78
C PHE A 128 14.17 21.62 1.31
N ILE A 129 13.61 22.60 0.58
CA ILE A 129 12.34 23.24 0.94
C ILE A 129 11.21 22.20 1.01
N ALA A 130 11.14 21.28 0.03
CA ALA A 130 10.16 20.21 0.00
C ALA A 130 10.30 19.25 1.19
N VAL A 131 11.53 18.88 1.56
CA VAL A 131 11.82 18.10 2.77
C VAL A 131 11.39 18.85 4.03
N GLY A 132 11.73 20.13 4.15
CA GLY A 132 11.30 20.98 5.26
C GLY A 132 9.78 21.04 5.44
N PHE A 133 9.01 21.19 4.36
CA PHE A 133 7.55 21.12 4.41
C PHE A 133 7.05 19.73 4.81
N GLY A 134 7.64 18.67 4.26
CA GLY A 134 7.27 17.29 4.62
C GLY A 134 7.49 17.00 6.11
N LEU A 135 8.60 17.48 6.68
CA LEU A 135 8.90 17.39 8.11
C LEU A 135 7.91 18.20 8.95
N TYR A 136 7.61 19.43 8.54
CA TYR A 136 6.64 20.29 9.22
C TYR A 136 5.25 19.64 9.30
N PHE A 137 4.74 19.12 8.18
CA PHE A 137 3.44 18.46 8.17
C PHE A 137 3.45 17.13 8.93
N CYS A 138 4.54 16.36 8.87
CA CYS A 138 4.69 15.16 9.68
C CYS A 138 4.59 15.48 11.18
N ASP A 139 5.31 16.50 11.66
CA ASP A 139 5.23 16.95 13.06
C ASP A 139 3.81 17.43 13.42
N ALA A 140 3.20 18.27 12.58
CA ALA A 140 1.86 18.80 12.80
C ALA A 140 0.79 17.71 12.88
N THR A 141 0.94 16.59 12.15
CA THR A 141 0.01 15.45 12.26
C THR A 141 0.13 14.67 13.56
N MET A 142 1.29 14.70 14.21
CA MET A 142 1.58 13.93 15.44
C MET A 142 1.37 14.75 16.72
N ASP A 143 1.17 16.06 16.60
CA ASP A 143 1.03 16.97 17.74
C ASP A 143 -0.10 16.61 18.71
N THR A 144 -1.14 15.93 18.22
CA THR A 144 -2.26 15.47 19.05
C THR A 144 -1.95 14.21 19.86
N ALA A 145 -0.91 13.44 19.50
CA ALA A 145 -0.55 12.16 20.13
C ALA A 145 0.71 12.20 21.00
N ARG A 146 1.15 13.39 21.44
CA ARG A 146 2.40 13.64 22.19
C ARG A 146 2.58 12.83 23.48
N ASP A 147 1.53 12.20 24.00
CA ASP A 147 1.60 11.38 25.21
C ASP A 147 2.29 10.02 24.99
N LEU A 148 2.38 9.55 23.75
CA LEU A 148 3.07 8.29 23.42
C LEU A 148 4.59 8.49 23.32
N GLU A 149 5.35 7.50 23.80
CA GLU A 149 6.81 7.57 23.84
C GLU A 149 7.41 7.50 22.43
N GLU A 150 6.81 6.68 21.57
CA GLU A 150 7.12 6.54 20.15
C GLU A 150 6.93 7.89 19.43
N VAL A 151 5.86 8.62 19.74
CA VAL A 151 5.59 9.94 19.15
C VAL A 151 6.65 10.96 19.58
N LYS A 152 7.00 11.01 20.87
CA LYS A 152 8.05 11.92 21.36
C LYS A 152 9.41 11.66 20.69
N ARG A 153 9.77 10.38 20.52
CA ARG A 153 10.99 9.99 19.82
C ARG A 153 10.95 10.42 18.36
N ALA A 154 9.84 10.20 17.67
CA ALA A 154 9.65 10.64 16.30
C ALA A 154 9.79 12.18 16.15
N GLN A 155 9.18 12.97 17.04
CA GLN A 155 9.29 14.43 17.00
C GLN A 155 10.74 14.91 17.23
N SER A 156 11.43 14.33 18.20
CA SER A 156 12.84 14.67 18.44
C SER A 156 13.71 14.37 17.22
N GLN A 157 13.46 13.25 16.54
CA GLN A 157 14.13 12.90 15.30
C GLN A 157 13.80 13.90 14.19
N ILE A 158 12.52 14.23 13.98
CA ILE A 158 12.08 15.19 12.97
C ILE A 158 12.79 16.54 13.13
N LEU A 159 12.93 17.03 14.36
CA LEU A 159 13.68 18.26 14.66
C LEU A 159 15.15 18.17 14.24
N TRP A 160 15.83 17.06 14.55
CA TRP A 160 17.23 16.86 14.15
C TRP A 160 17.39 16.73 12.64
N ILE A 161 16.45 16.08 11.95
CA ILE A 161 16.45 16.00 10.48
C ILE A 161 16.23 17.41 9.91
N ALA A 162 15.30 18.20 10.44
CA ALA A 162 15.02 19.56 9.97
C ALA A 162 16.24 20.48 10.13
N LEU A 163 16.94 20.40 11.28
CA LEU A 163 18.19 21.13 11.48
C LEU A 163 19.28 20.67 10.50
N GLY A 164 19.41 19.35 10.31
CA GLY A 164 20.35 18.78 9.35
C GLY A 164 20.07 19.19 7.90
N ASP A 165 18.79 19.25 7.52
CA ASP A 165 18.33 19.70 6.20
C ASP A 165 18.62 21.19 5.98
N ALA A 166 18.36 22.04 6.97
CA ALA A 166 18.72 23.45 6.93
C ALA A 166 20.24 23.66 6.77
N VAL A 167 21.05 22.91 7.51
CA VAL A 167 22.51 22.94 7.36
C VAL A 167 22.93 22.45 5.97
N ALA A 168 22.35 21.35 5.48
CA ALA A 168 22.62 20.81 4.14
C ALA A 168 22.24 21.82 3.04
N ALA A 169 21.13 22.54 3.19
CA ALA A 169 20.69 23.60 2.28
C ALA A 169 21.68 24.78 2.26
N VAL A 170 22.15 25.24 3.44
CA VAL A 170 23.18 26.28 3.54
C VAL A 170 24.48 25.82 2.89
N LEU A 171 24.94 24.59 3.19
CA LEU A 171 26.12 24.00 2.56
C LEU A 171 25.96 23.89 1.05
N PHE A 172 24.76 23.56 0.56
CA PHE A 172 24.46 23.49 -0.86
C PHE A 172 24.54 24.88 -1.53
N ILE A 173 23.99 25.92 -0.91
CA ILE A 173 24.08 27.30 -1.40
C ILE A 173 25.54 27.75 -1.44
N VAL A 174 26.29 27.53 -0.35
CA VAL A 174 27.73 27.84 -0.28
C VAL A 174 28.49 27.07 -1.36
N PHE A 175 28.17 25.81 -1.58
CA PHE A 175 28.78 25.00 -2.63
C PHE A 175 28.45 25.53 -4.03
N VAL A 176 27.19 25.88 -4.32
CA VAL A 176 26.77 26.32 -5.66
C VAL A 176 27.22 27.75 -6.00
N ILE A 177 27.16 28.68 -5.04
CA ILE A 177 27.56 30.09 -5.22
C ILE A 177 29.07 30.24 -5.01
N GLY A 178 29.58 29.70 -3.91
CA GLY A 178 30.96 29.86 -3.45
C GLY A 178 31.98 28.95 -4.12
N ARG A 179 31.59 28.01 -5.00
CA ARG A 179 32.53 27.04 -5.63
C ARG A 179 33.82 27.67 -6.14
N ARG A 180 33.75 28.81 -6.84
CA ARG A 180 34.94 29.45 -7.45
C ARG A 180 35.89 30.00 -6.38
N TRP A 181 35.34 30.59 -5.33
CA TRP A 181 36.10 31.14 -4.22
C TRP A 181 36.66 30.05 -3.30
N LEU A 182 35.84 29.05 -2.95
CA LEU A 182 36.20 27.91 -2.10
C LEU A 182 37.32 27.08 -2.74
N LEU A 183 37.24 26.83 -4.04
CA LEU A 183 38.26 26.10 -4.79
C LEU A 183 39.56 26.91 -4.88
N GLY A 184 39.49 28.22 -5.14
CA GLY A 184 40.66 29.10 -5.09
C GLY A 184 41.26 29.25 -3.68
N TRP A 185 40.48 29.05 -2.62
CA TRP A 185 40.98 29.00 -1.24
C TRP A 185 41.69 27.67 -0.92
N ILE A 186 41.15 26.53 -1.38
CA ILE A 186 41.79 25.21 -1.25
C ILE A 186 43.08 25.14 -2.08
N GLU A 187 43.08 25.68 -3.31
CA GLU A 187 44.27 25.77 -4.18
C GLU A 187 45.38 26.64 -3.57
N ARG A 188 45.03 27.68 -2.80
CA ARG A 188 46.01 28.50 -2.08
C ARG A 188 46.64 27.80 -0.88
N ARG A 189 45.99 26.77 -0.32
CA ARG A 189 46.49 25.97 0.82
C ARG A 189 47.16 24.67 0.40
N ALA A 190 46.76 24.08 -0.71
CA ALA A 190 47.41 22.92 -1.32
C ALA A 190 48.42 23.44 -2.35
N ASP A 191 49.69 23.52 -1.95
CA ASP A 191 50.83 24.16 -2.63
C ASP A 191 51.07 23.72 -4.11
N LEU A 192 50.14 24.08 -5.01
CA LEU A 192 50.15 23.75 -6.43
C LEU A 192 50.31 25.04 -7.23
N ARG A 193 51.56 25.48 -7.36
CA ARG A 193 51.99 26.43 -8.39
C ARG A 193 51.85 25.80 -9.77
N ALA A 194 50.70 25.96 -10.42
CA ALA A 194 50.58 25.75 -11.86
C ALA A 194 49.51 26.69 -12.45
N SER A 195 49.85 27.33 -13.56
CA SER A 195 49.01 28.20 -14.41
C SER A 195 47.76 27.52 -15.00
N ASP A 196 47.44 26.29 -14.56
CA ASP A 196 46.44 25.39 -15.13
C ASP A 196 45.36 24.93 -14.10
N GLY A 197 45.36 25.48 -12.88
CA GLY A 197 44.48 25.07 -11.77
C GLY A 197 42.98 25.11 -12.13
N ALA A 198 42.52 26.22 -12.73
CA ALA A 198 41.14 26.36 -13.20
C ALA A 198 40.74 25.30 -14.24
N ALA A 199 41.64 24.91 -15.14
CA ALA A 199 41.41 23.86 -16.13
C ALA A 199 41.40 22.47 -15.48
N GLN A 200 42.23 22.22 -14.47
CA GLN A 200 42.25 20.97 -13.71
C GLN A 200 40.98 20.80 -12.87
N VAL A 201 40.49 21.87 -12.24
CA VAL A 201 39.21 21.89 -11.51
C VAL A 201 38.02 21.64 -12.44
N ARG A 202 37.97 22.30 -13.60
CA ARG A 202 36.93 22.04 -14.61
C ARG A 202 36.95 20.57 -15.04
N ARG A 203 38.15 19.98 -15.22
CA ARG A 203 38.31 18.55 -15.51
C ARG A 203 37.76 17.67 -14.37
N ARG A 204 38.07 17.96 -13.10
CA ARG A 204 37.58 17.21 -11.94
C ARG A 204 36.05 17.27 -11.81
N LEU A 205 35.45 18.45 -11.91
CA LEU A 205 33.98 18.62 -11.86
C LEU A 205 33.28 17.91 -13.02
N THR A 206 33.87 17.95 -14.22
CA THR A 206 33.34 17.22 -15.38
C THR A 206 33.45 15.71 -15.20
N ARG A 207 34.55 15.21 -14.60
CA ARG A 207 34.68 13.80 -14.23
C ARG A 207 33.66 13.39 -13.17
N PHE A 208 33.47 14.19 -12.13
CA PHE A 208 32.45 13.95 -11.10
C PHE A 208 31.05 13.88 -11.70
N ALA A 209 30.68 14.82 -12.56
CA ALA A 209 29.39 14.81 -13.25
C ALA A 209 29.20 13.58 -14.15
N ARG A 210 30.25 13.15 -14.87
CA ARG A 210 30.21 11.91 -15.68
C ARG A 210 30.08 10.68 -14.79
N ALA A 211 30.81 10.61 -13.68
CA ALA A 211 30.72 9.53 -12.72
C ALA A 211 29.32 9.46 -12.09
N SER A 212 28.75 10.61 -11.71
CA SER A 212 27.38 10.73 -11.21
C SER A 212 26.36 10.26 -12.23
N LEU A 213 26.49 10.64 -13.51
CA LEU A 213 25.64 10.14 -14.59
C LEU A 213 25.72 8.61 -14.72
N VAL A 214 26.93 8.04 -14.77
CA VAL A 214 27.14 6.58 -14.84
C VAL A 214 26.54 5.89 -13.62
N PHE A 215 26.75 6.44 -12.42
CA PHE A 215 26.18 5.92 -11.19
C PHE A 215 24.65 5.92 -11.21
N THR A 216 24.01 7.01 -11.65
CA THR A 216 22.54 7.07 -11.77
C THR A 216 21.98 6.08 -12.79
N ILE A 217 22.69 5.82 -13.89
CA ILE A 217 22.32 4.80 -14.87
C ILE A 217 22.46 3.40 -14.25
N ALA A 218 23.53 3.13 -13.50
CA ALA A 218 23.70 1.87 -12.80
C ALA A 218 22.58 1.65 -11.76
N LEU A 219 22.21 2.67 -11.00
CA LEU A 219 21.06 2.62 -10.08
C LEU A 219 19.75 2.32 -10.82
N PHE A 220 19.51 2.96 -11.97
CA PHE A 220 18.34 2.66 -12.81
C PHE A 220 18.32 1.19 -13.25
N VAL A 221 19.44 0.64 -13.72
CA VAL A 221 19.55 -0.75 -14.14
C VAL A 221 19.29 -1.71 -12.97
N VAL A 222 19.83 -1.42 -11.79
CA VAL A 222 19.59 -2.21 -10.58
C VAL A 222 18.12 -2.11 -10.13
N ALA A 223 17.52 -0.92 -10.20
CA ALA A 223 16.10 -0.68 -9.89
C ALA A 223 15.19 -1.50 -10.82
N TYR A 224 15.53 -1.54 -12.10
CA TYR A 224 14.81 -2.28 -13.12
C TYR A 224 14.94 -3.81 -12.92
N LEU A 225 16.16 -4.32 -12.75
CA LEU A 225 16.43 -5.77 -12.70
C LEU A 225 16.19 -6.40 -11.33
N ALA A 226 16.51 -5.69 -10.25
CA ALA A 226 16.51 -6.23 -8.89
C ALA A 226 15.85 -5.27 -7.86
N PRO A 227 14.56 -4.92 -8.04
CA PRO A 227 13.87 -3.93 -7.21
C PRO A 227 13.90 -4.26 -5.71
N HIS A 228 13.71 -5.52 -5.32
CA HIS A 228 13.77 -5.93 -3.90
C HIS A 228 15.15 -5.76 -3.26
N ARG A 229 16.23 -5.94 -4.04
CA ARG A 229 17.59 -5.73 -3.52
C ARG A 229 17.85 -4.25 -3.34
N LEU A 230 17.37 -3.41 -4.27
CA LEU A 230 17.49 -1.97 -4.13
C LEU A 230 16.66 -1.45 -2.95
N ALA A 231 15.42 -1.93 -2.79
CA ALA A 231 14.55 -1.59 -1.66
C ALA A 231 15.16 -1.91 -0.28
N PHE A 232 16.02 -2.92 -0.20
CA PHE A 232 16.73 -3.25 1.03
C PHE A 232 17.78 -2.20 1.43
N TYR A 233 18.40 -1.53 0.45
CA TYR A 233 19.42 -0.50 0.70
C TYR A 233 18.86 0.93 0.65
N PHE A 234 17.87 1.17 -0.20
CA PHE A 234 17.13 2.43 -0.32
C PHE A 234 15.71 2.18 0.20
N ASP A 235 15.56 2.18 1.51
CA ASP A 235 14.27 2.01 2.16
C ASP A 235 13.53 3.34 2.27
N ARG A 236 12.20 3.30 2.11
CA ARG A 236 11.26 4.34 2.57
C ARG A 236 11.67 5.78 2.22
N ALA A 237 12.22 6.54 3.17
CA ALA A 237 12.62 7.94 2.98
C ALA A 237 13.71 8.09 1.90
N LEU A 238 14.66 7.15 1.80
CA LEU A 238 15.74 7.17 0.80
C LEU A 238 15.22 6.98 -0.64
N LEU A 239 13.98 6.51 -0.82
CA LEU A 239 13.36 6.40 -2.14
C LEU A 239 13.01 7.76 -2.74
N ILE A 240 12.74 8.78 -1.93
CA ILE A 240 12.37 10.11 -2.41
C ILE A 240 13.51 10.71 -3.28
N PRO A 241 14.75 10.87 -2.78
CA PRO A 241 15.83 11.41 -3.60
C PRO A 241 16.22 10.46 -4.75
N LEU A 242 16.06 9.15 -4.58
CA LEU A 242 16.28 8.18 -5.65
C LEU A 242 15.29 8.38 -6.80
N LEU A 243 13.99 8.44 -6.51
CA LEU A 243 12.91 8.54 -7.49
C LEU A 243 12.96 9.86 -8.25
N PHE A 244 13.07 10.98 -7.54
CA PHE A 244 13.00 12.29 -8.17
C PHE A 244 14.33 12.76 -8.73
N GLY A 245 15.45 12.20 -8.28
CA GLY A 245 16.76 12.74 -8.59
C GLY A 245 17.59 11.92 -9.59
N SER A 246 17.51 10.58 -9.53
CA SER A 246 18.39 9.70 -10.32
C SER A 246 18.26 9.88 -11.83
N LEU A 247 17.05 10.07 -12.36
CA LEU A 247 16.82 10.21 -13.80
C LEU A 247 17.09 11.62 -14.34
N VAL A 248 17.21 12.64 -13.48
CA VAL A 248 17.28 14.04 -13.92
C VAL A 248 18.49 14.32 -14.80
N LEU A 249 19.66 13.78 -14.44
CA LEU A 249 20.88 13.96 -15.23
C LEU A 249 20.77 13.32 -16.61
N VAL A 250 20.25 12.09 -16.68
CA VAL A 250 20.06 11.35 -17.94
C VAL A 250 19.09 12.08 -18.85
N LEU A 251 17.92 12.46 -18.32
CA LEU A 251 16.88 13.15 -19.09
C LEU A 251 17.34 14.55 -19.53
N SER A 252 18.06 15.28 -18.69
CA SER A 252 18.63 16.59 -19.04
C SER A 252 19.68 16.48 -20.14
N GLU A 253 20.51 15.43 -20.11
CA GLU A 253 21.52 15.19 -21.15
C GLU A 253 20.86 14.84 -22.50
N LEU A 254 19.81 14.03 -22.49
CA LEU A 254 19.02 13.73 -23.69
C LEU A 254 18.33 14.99 -24.24
N ALA A 255 17.79 15.85 -23.36
CA ALA A 255 17.19 17.14 -23.74
C ALA A 255 18.22 18.04 -24.45
N ARG A 256 19.43 18.13 -23.89
CA ARG A 256 20.55 18.90 -24.43
C ARG A 256 20.96 18.41 -25.82
N ILE A 257 21.11 17.10 -26.00
CA ILE A 257 21.37 16.50 -27.32
C ILE A 257 20.24 16.84 -28.29
N GLY A 258 18.99 16.79 -27.82
CA GLY A 258 17.83 17.14 -28.62
C GLY A 258 17.82 18.60 -29.08
N HIS A 259 18.14 19.55 -28.20
CA HIS A 259 18.27 20.96 -28.56
C HIS A 259 19.43 21.21 -29.54
N ARG A 260 20.58 20.56 -29.34
CA ARG A 260 21.74 20.66 -30.24
C ARG A 260 21.37 20.22 -31.66
N LYS A 261 20.84 18.99 -31.80
CA LYS A 261 20.47 18.39 -33.09
C LYS A 261 19.16 18.97 -33.66
N GLY A 262 18.36 19.64 -32.84
CA GLY A 262 16.98 20.04 -33.12
C GLY A 262 16.04 18.89 -33.46
N TRP A 263 16.34 17.71 -32.91
CA TRP A 263 15.51 16.52 -32.99
C TRP A 263 15.05 16.16 -31.56
N PRO A 264 13.76 15.88 -31.32
CA PRO A 264 13.28 15.58 -29.97
C PRO A 264 13.67 14.16 -29.53
N VAL A 265 14.96 13.90 -29.23
CA VAL A 265 15.52 12.56 -28.92
C VAL A 265 14.71 11.76 -27.88
N LEU A 266 14.11 12.43 -26.90
CA LEU A 266 13.30 11.76 -25.88
C LEU A 266 11.96 11.25 -26.42
N ALA A 267 11.34 11.94 -27.38
CA ALA A 267 10.05 11.55 -27.93
C ALA A 267 10.04 10.13 -28.54
N PRO A 268 11.00 9.72 -29.40
CA PRO A 268 11.04 8.35 -29.89
C PRO A 268 11.37 7.35 -28.77
N LEU A 269 12.18 7.69 -27.76
CA LEU A 269 12.44 6.79 -26.63
C LEU A 269 11.18 6.53 -25.80
N VAL A 270 10.40 7.58 -25.52
CA VAL A 270 9.11 7.46 -24.85
C VAL A 270 8.12 6.70 -25.72
N ALA A 271 8.08 6.97 -27.04
CA ALA A 271 7.23 6.23 -27.97
C ALA A 271 7.59 4.73 -27.99
N ILE A 272 8.88 4.39 -28.02
CA ILE A 272 9.35 3.00 -27.92
C ILE A 272 8.92 2.38 -26.60
N ALA A 273 9.12 3.07 -25.47
CA ALA A 273 8.73 2.57 -24.16
C ALA A 273 7.21 2.33 -24.05
N VAL A 274 6.41 3.25 -24.58
CA VAL A 274 4.95 3.12 -24.69
C VAL A 274 4.57 1.94 -25.57
N VAL A 275 5.15 1.80 -26.76
CA VAL A 275 4.85 0.69 -27.68
C VAL A 275 5.26 -0.66 -27.09
N VAL A 276 6.46 -0.76 -26.53
CA VAL A 276 6.97 -1.99 -25.87
C VAL A 276 6.05 -2.38 -24.71
N THR A 277 5.66 -1.43 -23.88
CA THR A 277 4.77 -1.68 -22.74
C THR A 277 3.33 -1.98 -23.18
N ALA A 278 2.80 -1.26 -24.17
CA ALA A 278 1.43 -1.44 -24.66
C ALA A 278 1.23 -2.76 -25.41
N THR A 279 2.27 -3.27 -26.07
CA THR A 279 2.24 -4.58 -26.74
C THR A 279 2.34 -5.76 -25.76
N ASN A 280 2.71 -5.50 -24.50
CA ASN A 280 2.71 -6.49 -23.44
C ASN A 280 1.34 -6.56 -22.75
N THR A 281 0.45 -7.36 -23.34
CA THR A 281 -0.91 -7.57 -22.83
C THR A 281 -0.95 -8.36 -21.52
N HIS A 282 0.13 -9.02 -21.13
CA HIS A 282 0.21 -9.91 -19.96
C HIS A 282 0.87 -9.26 -18.74
N LEU A 283 1.22 -7.96 -18.81
CA LEU A 283 1.98 -7.30 -17.73
C LEU A 283 1.27 -7.34 -16.37
N ASN A 284 -0.04 -7.09 -16.36
CA ASN A 284 -0.85 -6.98 -15.15
C ASN A 284 -1.69 -8.25 -14.89
N ASP A 285 -1.34 -9.37 -15.52
CA ASP A 285 -2.02 -10.63 -15.32
C ASP A 285 -1.87 -11.09 -13.87
N VAL A 286 -2.95 -11.66 -13.33
CA VAL A 286 -2.96 -12.23 -11.98
C VAL A 286 -2.00 -13.42 -11.94
N ARG A 287 -1.23 -13.52 -10.85
CA ARG A 287 -0.18 -14.53 -10.74
C ARG A 287 -0.75 -15.88 -10.31
N LEU A 288 -1.21 -16.64 -11.29
CA LEU A 288 -1.80 -17.96 -11.11
C LEU A 288 -0.74 -19.06 -10.85
N LEU A 289 -1.15 -20.14 -10.22
CA LEU A 289 -0.41 -21.39 -10.13
C LEU A 289 -0.76 -22.28 -11.32
N PRO A 290 0.15 -23.16 -11.78
CA PRO A 290 -0.15 -24.09 -12.87
C PRO A 290 -1.42 -24.87 -12.59
N GLN A 291 -2.26 -25.01 -13.61
CA GLN A 291 -3.49 -25.78 -13.52
C GLN A 291 -3.15 -27.25 -13.20
N LYS A 292 -3.86 -27.82 -12.24
CA LYS A 292 -3.75 -29.24 -11.91
C LYS A 292 -4.86 -30.01 -12.62
N PRO A 293 -4.63 -31.28 -13.03
CA PRO A 293 -5.67 -32.11 -13.58
C PRO A 293 -6.82 -32.31 -12.57
N ALA A 294 -8.04 -32.55 -13.08
CA ALA A 294 -9.28 -32.50 -12.31
C ALA A 294 -9.31 -33.45 -11.10
N ASP A 295 -8.64 -34.60 -11.18
CA ASP A 295 -8.45 -35.56 -10.09
C ASP A 295 -7.71 -34.96 -8.87
N GLN A 296 -6.83 -34.00 -9.12
CA GLN A 296 -6.03 -33.28 -8.11
C GLN A 296 -6.67 -31.98 -7.62
N LEU A 297 -7.84 -31.60 -8.17
CA LEU A 297 -8.64 -30.47 -7.66
C LEU A 297 -9.47 -30.83 -6.43
N THR A 298 -9.43 -32.10 -6.01
CA THR A 298 -10.20 -32.62 -4.86
C THR A 298 -9.92 -31.79 -3.61
N GLY A 299 -10.96 -31.15 -3.08
CA GLY A 299 -10.88 -30.29 -1.90
C GLY A 299 -10.69 -28.79 -2.18
N ARG A 300 -10.69 -28.35 -3.45
CA ARG A 300 -10.83 -26.94 -3.80
C ARG A 300 -12.27 -26.50 -3.55
N GLN A 301 -12.43 -25.42 -2.80
CA GLN A 301 -13.68 -24.88 -2.28
C GLN A 301 -14.53 -25.91 -1.52
N ILE A 302 -14.94 -25.56 -0.31
CA ILE A 302 -15.74 -26.44 0.54
C ILE A 302 -17.22 -26.07 0.45
N GLU A 303 -18.07 -27.08 0.36
CA GLU A 303 -19.52 -26.88 0.41
C GLU A 303 -19.92 -26.40 1.82
N LEU A 304 -20.88 -25.46 1.89
CA LEU A 304 -21.22 -24.77 3.14
C LEU A 304 -21.69 -25.72 4.24
N LYS A 305 -22.56 -26.70 3.92
CA LYS A 305 -23.01 -27.69 4.89
C LYS A 305 -21.84 -28.54 5.40
N ILE A 306 -20.93 -28.99 4.52
CA ILE A 306 -19.73 -29.73 4.92
C ILE A 306 -18.84 -28.86 5.84
N ALA A 307 -18.68 -27.57 5.53
CA ALA A 307 -17.96 -26.64 6.37
C ALA A 307 -18.61 -26.49 7.75
N VAL A 308 -19.94 -26.36 7.82
CA VAL A 308 -20.68 -26.33 9.08
C VAL A 308 -20.45 -27.60 9.89
N ASP A 309 -20.55 -28.77 9.27
CA ASP A 309 -20.35 -30.05 9.95
C ASP A 309 -18.92 -30.16 10.51
N LYS A 310 -17.90 -29.76 9.74
CA LYS A 310 -16.49 -29.70 10.19
C LYS A 310 -16.29 -28.72 11.33
N TRP A 311 -16.90 -27.55 11.25
CA TRP A 311 -16.81 -26.54 12.30
C TRP A 311 -17.46 -27.01 13.61
N ARG A 312 -18.63 -27.66 13.52
CA ARG A 312 -19.31 -28.28 14.67
C ARG A 312 -18.44 -29.36 15.31
N ALA A 313 -17.82 -30.21 14.51
CA ALA A 313 -16.90 -31.25 14.98
C ALA A 313 -15.68 -30.63 15.73
N ALA A 314 -15.07 -29.59 15.17
CA ALA A 314 -13.94 -28.89 15.81
C ALA A 314 -14.29 -28.19 17.14
N ASN A 315 -15.58 -27.87 17.33
CA ASN A 315 -16.11 -27.29 18.55
C ASN A 315 -16.80 -28.32 19.47
N GLY A 316 -16.79 -29.61 19.12
CA GLY A 316 -17.36 -30.69 19.94
C GLY A 316 -18.88 -30.64 20.09
N CYS A 317 -19.59 -30.06 19.11
CA CYS A 317 -21.04 -29.85 19.16
C CYS A 317 -21.79 -30.50 17.97
N GLN A 318 -21.21 -31.55 17.38
CA GLN A 318 -21.79 -32.27 16.24
C GLN A 318 -23.15 -32.92 16.57
N ASP A 319 -23.30 -33.44 17.79
CA ASP A 319 -24.47 -34.21 18.23
C ASP A 319 -25.57 -33.32 18.84
N ASP A 320 -25.23 -32.10 19.24
CA ASP A 320 -26.13 -31.17 19.91
C ASP A 320 -25.84 -29.73 19.50
N ALA A 321 -26.61 -29.24 18.53
CA ALA A 321 -26.49 -27.88 18.00
C ALA A 321 -26.76 -26.79 19.05
N SER A 322 -27.49 -27.09 20.13
CA SER A 322 -27.77 -26.12 21.20
C SER A 322 -26.51 -25.76 21.99
N LYS A 323 -25.52 -26.67 22.02
CA LYS A 323 -24.22 -26.51 22.68
C LYS A 323 -23.17 -25.85 21.77
N CYS A 324 -23.48 -25.63 20.49
CA CYS A 324 -22.54 -24.95 19.62
C CYS A 324 -22.34 -23.50 20.04
N PRO A 325 -21.09 -23.00 20.04
CA PRO A 325 -20.83 -21.58 20.24
C PRO A 325 -21.45 -20.76 19.09
N TYR A 326 -21.42 -19.43 19.19
CA TYR A 326 -21.69 -18.60 18.03
C TYR A 326 -20.56 -18.73 17.00
N ALA A 327 -20.92 -18.85 15.73
CA ALA A 327 -19.98 -18.85 14.61
C ALA A 327 -19.56 -17.41 14.31
N LEU A 328 -18.35 -17.03 14.75
CA LEU A 328 -17.83 -15.69 14.51
C LEU A 328 -17.43 -15.52 13.04
N VAL A 329 -17.98 -14.50 12.39
CA VAL A 329 -17.53 -14.01 11.09
C VAL A 329 -16.95 -12.62 11.30
N ILE A 330 -15.65 -12.49 11.08
CA ILE A 330 -14.94 -11.21 11.24
C ILE A 330 -14.91 -10.51 9.89
N ALA A 331 -15.56 -9.36 9.78
CA ALA A 331 -15.52 -8.47 8.63
C ALA A 331 -14.48 -7.37 8.88
N ALA A 332 -13.38 -7.41 8.12
CA ALA A 332 -12.26 -6.49 8.24
C ALA A 332 -12.26 -5.49 7.07
N GLU A 333 -12.34 -4.21 7.42
CA GLU A 333 -12.34 -3.13 6.45
C GLU A 333 -11.07 -3.05 5.59
N GLY A 334 -11.14 -2.34 4.48
CA GLY A 334 -9.98 -1.92 3.71
C GLY A 334 -9.28 -0.68 4.27
N GLY A 335 -7.97 -0.57 3.98
CA GLY A 335 -7.11 0.49 4.54
C GLY A 335 -5.61 0.15 4.52
N ALA A 336 -5.15 -0.65 3.54
CA ALA A 336 -3.76 -1.14 3.42
C ALA A 336 -3.21 -1.75 4.73
N SER A 337 -1.94 -1.51 5.09
CA SER A 337 -1.33 -2.17 6.26
C SER A 337 -2.03 -1.84 7.58
N ARG A 338 -2.68 -0.68 7.72
CA ARG A 338 -3.46 -0.33 8.93
C ARG A 338 -4.60 -1.32 9.16
N ALA A 339 -5.39 -1.57 8.12
CA ALA A 339 -6.49 -2.52 8.17
C ALA A 339 -6.02 -3.92 8.56
N ALA A 340 -4.90 -4.36 7.95
CA ALA A 340 -4.28 -5.63 8.28
C ALA A 340 -3.83 -5.67 9.75
N PHE A 341 -3.25 -4.58 10.25
CA PHE A 341 -2.80 -4.44 11.63
C PHE A 341 -3.95 -4.49 12.63
N MET A 342 -5.06 -3.77 12.37
CA MET A 342 -6.26 -3.83 13.20
C MET A 342 -6.86 -5.24 13.20
N ALA A 343 -7.07 -5.84 12.02
CA ALA A 343 -7.58 -7.21 11.90
C ALA A 343 -6.69 -8.22 12.65
N ALA A 344 -5.36 -8.11 12.51
CA ALA A 344 -4.39 -8.93 13.22
C ALA A 344 -4.47 -8.74 14.75
N THR A 345 -4.63 -7.49 15.21
CA THR A 345 -4.72 -7.14 16.63
C THR A 345 -5.94 -7.79 17.27
N PHE A 346 -7.13 -7.54 16.72
CA PHE A 346 -8.38 -8.01 17.32
C PHE A 346 -8.59 -9.52 17.12
N ALA A 347 -8.28 -10.08 15.96
CA ALA A 347 -8.36 -11.52 15.77
C ALA A 347 -7.34 -12.26 16.65
N GLY A 348 -6.11 -11.73 16.77
CA GLY A 348 -5.09 -12.30 17.63
C GLY A 348 -5.47 -12.28 19.11
N GLU A 349 -6.08 -11.19 19.58
CA GLU A 349 -6.59 -11.09 20.94
C GLU A 349 -7.74 -12.09 21.21
N ILE A 350 -8.69 -12.21 20.28
CA ILE A 350 -9.77 -13.21 20.39
C ILE A 350 -9.19 -14.62 20.48
N ILE A 351 -8.15 -14.94 19.69
CA ILE A 351 -7.47 -16.24 19.74
C ILE A 351 -6.73 -16.42 21.08
N ASP A 352 -6.01 -15.41 21.56
CA ASP A 352 -5.28 -15.48 22.83
C ASP A 352 -6.23 -15.72 24.02
N ARG A 353 -7.40 -15.08 24.04
CA ARG A 353 -8.42 -15.25 25.09
C ARG A 353 -9.18 -16.57 25.02
N THR A 354 -9.28 -17.17 23.84
CA THR A 354 -9.99 -18.45 23.62
C THR A 354 -9.05 -19.66 23.53
N LYS A 355 -7.74 -19.46 23.74
CA LYS A 355 -6.69 -20.49 23.62
C LYS A 355 -6.92 -21.72 24.52
N GLY A 356 -7.55 -21.54 25.68
CA GLY A 356 -7.85 -22.64 26.62
C GLY A 356 -8.91 -23.62 26.15
N ASP A 357 -9.65 -23.27 25.09
CA ASP A 357 -10.78 -24.07 24.62
C ASP A 357 -10.35 -25.18 23.66
N GLY A 358 -9.21 -25.08 22.98
CA GLY A 358 -8.75 -26.09 22.02
C GLY A 358 -7.87 -25.52 20.92
N ALA A 359 -8.05 -25.97 19.67
CA ALA A 359 -7.29 -25.45 18.53
C ALA A 359 -7.51 -23.93 18.34
N PRO A 360 -6.44 -23.15 18.08
CA PRO A 360 -6.53 -21.70 17.93
C PRO A 360 -7.45 -21.32 16.77
N GLY A 361 -8.26 -20.28 16.97
CA GLY A 361 -9.15 -19.76 15.92
C GLY A 361 -10.38 -20.62 15.61
N ARG A 362 -10.62 -21.74 16.31
CA ARG A 362 -11.77 -22.64 16.02
C ARG A 362 -13.15 -22.01 16.19
N LYS A 363 -13.26 -20.94 16.97
CA LYS A 363 -14.49 -20.16 17.17
C LYS A 363 -14.77 -19.22 16.00
N ILE A 364 -13.74 -18.87 15.23
CA ILE A 364 -13.85 -18.06 14.02
C ILE A 364 -14.26 -18.98 12.87
N PHE A 365 -15.46 -18.76 12.36
CA PHE A 365 -15.98 -19.48 11.22
C PHE A 365 -15.40 -18.94 9.92
N ALA A 366 -15.43 -17.62 9.72
CA ALA A 366 -14.90 -17.00 8.51
C ALA A 366 -14.29 -15.62 8.76
N LEU A 367 -13.39 -15.22 7.87
CA LEU A 367 -12.81 -13.90 7.79
C LEU A 367 -13.22 -13.30 6.44
N SER A 368 -14.05 -12.26 6.47
CA SER A 368 -14.36 -11.46 5.29
C SER A 368 -13.48 -10.21 5.27
N GLY A 369 -12.70 -10.02 4.21
CA GLY A 369 -11.74 -8.94 4.13
C GLY A 369 -11.88 -8.12 2.86
N VAL A 370 -11.60 -6.82 2.97
CA VAL A 370 -11.47 -5.91 1.84
C VAL A 370 -10.07 -5.30 1.87
N SER A 371 -9.39 -5.17 0.73
CA SER A 371 -8.09 -4.50 0.60
C SER A 371 -7.05 -4.99 1.61
N GLY A 372 -6.52 -4.11 2.46
CA GLY A 372 -5.65 -4.44 3.58
C GLY A 372 -6.25 -5.43 4.59
N GLY A 373 -7.55 -5.38 4.86
CA GLY A 373 -8.25 -6.37 5.69
C GLY A 373 -8.19 -7.78 5.10
N ALA A 374 -8.22 -7.92 3.77
CA ALA A 374 -8.02 -9.19 3.09
C ALA A 374 -6.58 -9.71 3.24
N PHE A 375 -5.58 -8.82 3.21
CA PHE A 375 -4.20 -9.19 3.55
C PHE A 375 -4.06 -9.64 5.01
N GLY A 376 -4.71 -8.95 5.96
CA GLY A 376 -4.80 -9.37 7.35
C GLY A 376 -5.43 -10.76 7.50
N ALA A 377 -6.60 -10.98 6.89
CA ALA A 377 -7.32 -12.26 6.91
C ALA A 377 -6.49 -13.41 6.34
N ALA A 378 -5.85 -13.22 5.19
CA ALA A 378 -4.95 -14.18 4.59
C ALA A 378 -3.74 -14.49 5.49
N THR A 379 -3.18 -13.48 6.16
CA THR A 379 -2.06 -13.66 7.09
C THR A 379 -2.47 -14.44 8.34
N ILE A 380 -3.63 -14.14 8.93
CA ILE A 380 -4.22 -14.89 10.05
C ILE A 380 -4.41 -16.35 9.65
N ARG A 381 -5.02 -16.60 8.49
CA ARG A 381 -5.25 -17.95 7.96
C ARG A 381 -3.97 -18.72 7.69
N ALA A 382 -2.95 -18.07 7.13
CA ALA A 382 -1.64 -18.66 6.91
C ALA A 382 -0.96 -19.02 8.23
N ALA A 383 -1.05 -18.13 9.23
CA ALA A 383 -0.43 -18.32 10.53
C ALA A 383 -1.07 -19.47 11.31
N LEU A 384 -2.41 -19.58 11.28
CA LEU A 384 -3.14 -20.71 11.86
C LEU A 384 -2.80 -22.04 11.19
N ALA A 385 -2.67 -22.05 9.85
CA ALA A 385 -2.26 -23.25 9.12
C ALA A 385 -0.82 -23.68 9.48
N ASP A 386 0.08 -22.72 9.62
CA ASP A 386 1.47 -22.97 9.99
C ASP A 386 1.59 -23.41 11.46
N ALA A 387 0.74 -22.89 12.35
CA ALA A 387 0.65 -23.32 13.74
C ALA A 387 0.12 -24.76 13.86
N ALA A 388 -0.90 -25.13 13.07
CA ALA A 388 -1.41 -26.49 13.05
C ALA A 388 -0.32 -27.52 12.69
N GLU A 389 0.60 -27.17 11.79
CA GLU A 389 1.78 -27.99 11.46
C GLU A 389 2.85 -28.03 12.58
N ARG A 390 2.81 -27.10 13.55
CA ARG A 390 3.82 -26.89 14.61
C ARG A 390 3.28 -27.09 16.02
N GLY A 391 2.15 -27.77 16.18
CA GLY A 391 1.58 -28.08 17.51
C GLY A 391 0.74 -26.97 18.14
N GLY A 392 0.24 -26.01 17.34
CA GLY A 392 -0.77 -25.03 17.75
C GLY A 392 -0.26 -23.71 18.32
N ALA A 393 1.06 -23.51 18.43
CA ALA A 393 1.66 -22.25 18.87
C ALA A 393 1.77 -21.22 17.72
N PRO A 394 1.79 -19.90 18.01
CA PRO A 394 2.04 -18.87 17.01
C PRO A 394 3.31 -19.16 16.20
N PRO A 395 3.31 -18.96 14.87
CA PRO A 395 4.42 -19.40 14.01
C PRO A 395 5.63 -18.45 14.01
N CYS A 396 5.55 -17.29 14.67
CA CYS A 396 6.60 -16.27 14.68
C CYS A 396 7.80 -16.75 15.49
N VAL A 397 9.01 -16.68 14.92
CA VAL A 397 10.26 -17.05 15.61
C VAL A 397 11.34 -15.99 15.54
N ARG A 398 11.17 -14.96 14.70
CA ARG A 398 12.06 -13.80 14.62
C ARG A 398 11.29 -12.55 14.90
N SER A 399 11.93 -11.59 15.55
CA SER A 399 11.45 -10.22 15.65
C SER A 399 11.86 -9.40 14.42
N ASP A 400 11.18 -8.28 14.22
CA ASP A 400 11.53 -7.26 13.23
C ASP A 400 11.51 -5.89 13.91
N ARG A 401 12.48 -5.04 13.57
CA ARG A 401 12.58 -3.66 14.06
C ARG A 401 11.46 -2.76 13.51
N LEU A 402 10.82 -3.16 12.41
CA LEU A 402 9.70 -2.43 11.82
C LEU A 402 8.43 -2.55 12.68
N TRP A 403 8.33 -3.57 13.52
CA TRP A 403 7.21 -3.72 14.45
C TRP A 403 7.47 -2.96 15.75
N PHE A 404 6.56 -2.07 16.12
CA PHE A 404 6.68 -1.22 17.32
C PHE A 404 6.86 -2.03 18.61
N GLY A 405 6.24 -3.22 18.67
CA GLY A 405 6.26 -4.13 19.82
C GLY A 405 7.66 -4.57 20.27
N ALA A 406 8.64 -4.54 19.36
CA ALA A 406 10.03 -4.85 19.67
C ALA A 406 10.66 -3.87 20.68
N ALA A 407 10.14 -2.64 20.76
CA ALA A 407 10.65 -1.59 21.64
C ALA A 407 9.71 -1.25 22.82
N SER A 408 8.42 -1.62 22.74
CA SER A 408 7.37 -1.19 23.68
C SER A 408 7.05 -2.21 24.79
N GLY A 409 7.79 -3.32 24.88
CA GLY A 409 7.54 -4.36 25.89
C GLY A 409 6.27 -5.16 25.63
N ALA A 410 5.81 -5.21 24.38
CA ALA A 410 4.68 -6.04 23.97
C ALA A 410 4.92 -7.54 24.32
N PRO A 411 3.85 -8.34 24.50
CA PRO A 411 3.98 -9.76 24.76
C PRO A 411 4.84 -10.45 23.71
N ASP A 412 5.61 -11.47 24.11
CA ASP A 412 6.48 -12.21 23.20
C ASP A 412 5.67 -12.80 22.03
N PRO A 413 6.01 -12.47 20.76
CA PRO A 413 5.32 -12.99 19.59
C PRO A 413 5.41 -14.51 19.43
N GLN A 414 6.29 -15.21 20.16
CA GLN A 414 6.29 -16.67 20.20
C GLN A 414 5.13 -17.24 21.04
N ASN A 415 4.58 -16.44 21.96
CA ASN A 415 3.60 -16.88 22.94
C ASN A 415 2.21 -16.22 22.78
N SER A 416 2.17 -15.01 22.23
CA SER A 416 0.94 -14.25 21.94
C SER A 416 0.62 -14.24 20.45
N TRP A 417 -0.61 -14.65 20.12
CA TRP A 417 -1.17 -14.54 18.77
C TRP A 417 -1.30 -13.10 18.33
N ARG A 418 -1.73 -12.19 19.22
CA ARG A 418 -1.82 -10.75 18.90
C ARG A 418 -0.47 -10.20 18.43
N SER A 419 0.57 -10.38 19.23
CA SER A 419 1.92 -9.91 18.90
C SER A 419 2.47 -10.56 17.63
N CYS A 420 2.28 -11.88 17.46
CA CYS A 420 2.73 -12.57 16.25
C CYS A 420 2.04 -12.05 14.98
N LEU A 421 0.72 -11.91 15.02
CA LEU A 421 -0.05 -11.47 13.87
C LEU A 421 0.25 -10.01 13.52
N GLN A 422 0.38 -9.12 14.50
CA GLN A 422 0.83 -7.74 14.28
C GLN A 422 2.20 -7.71 13.62
N LEU A 423 3.16 -8.50 14.13
CA LEU A 423 4.50 -8.58 13.57
C LEU A 423 4.51 -9.08 12.11
N LEU A 424 3.66 -10.06 11.77
CA LEU A 424 3.54 -10.60 10.41
C LEU A 424 2.99 -9.59 9.40
N VAL A 425 2.23 -8.58 9.84
CA VAL A 425 1.65 -7.53 8.97
C VAL A 425 2.36 -6.17 9.06
N SER A 426 3.46 -6.07 9.82
CA SER A 426 4.21 -4.83 10.07
C SER A 426 5.49 -4.69 9.22
N GLY A 427 5.51 -5.24 8.01
CA GLY A 427 6.67 -5.16 7.11
C GLY A 427 6.73 -3.91 6.24
N ASP A 428 7.84 -3.74 5.51
CA ASP A 428 7.96 -2.76 4.43
C ASP A 428 7.51 -3.39 3.11
N TYR A 429 6.26 -3.11 2.73
CA TYR A 429 5.67 -3.61 1.49
C TYR A 429 5.60 -2.53 0.40
N LEU A 430 5.85 -1.27 0.76
CA LEU A 430 5.72 -0.11 -0.12
C LEU A 430 6.95 0.05 -1.03
N SER A 431 8.15 -0.11 -0.47
CA SER A 431 9.40 0.30 -1.12
C SER A 431 9.62 -0.36 -2.48
N SER A 432 9.37 -1.67 -2.56
CA SER A 432 9.55 -2.43 -3.81
C SER A 432 8.51 -2.05 -4.87
N GLY A 433 7.26 -1.80 -4.46
CA GLY A 433 6.20 -1.36 -5.37
C GLY A 433 6.48 0.00 -5.99
N PHE A 434 6.98 0.96 -5.19
CA PHE A 434 7.36 2.29 -5.69
C PHE A 434 8.55 2.26 -6.64
N ILE A 435 9.55 1.40 -6.38
CA ILE A 435 10.64 1.19 -7.33
C ILE A 435 10.08 0.61 -8.64
N GLY A 436 9.14 -0.34 -8.57
CA GLY A 436 8.44 -0.87 -9.74
C GLY A 436 7.76 0.23 -10.55
N LEU A 437 6.95 1.06 -9.89
CA LEU A 437 6.23 2.18 -10.51
C LEU A 437 7.17 3.19 -11.19
N GLY A 438 8.25 3.59 -10.50
CA GLY A 438 9.17 4.63 -10.99
C GLY A 438 10.11 4.16 -12.10
N PHE A 439 10.56 2.90 -12.04
CA PHE A 439 11.70 2.45 -12.84
C PHE A 439 11.42 1.26 -13.76
N ARG A 440 10.41 0.44 -13.45
CA ARG A 440 10.22 -0.87 -14.09
C ARG A 440 9.01 -0.91 -15.00
N ASP A 441 7.85 -0.48 -14.51
CA ASP A 441 6.56 -0.62 -15.23
C ASP A 441 6.49 0.24 -16.50
N ASN A 442 7.30 1.30 -16.60
CA ASN A 442 7.33 2.21 -17.75
C ASN A 442 8.04 1.62 -18.99
N PHE A 443 8.71 0.48 -18.86
CA PHE A 443 9.34 -0.24 -19.96
C PHE A 443 9.21 -1.74 -19.73
N ALA A 444 8.11 -2.33 -20.19
CA ALA A 444 7.77 -3.71 -19.86
C ALA A 444 7.73 -4.62 -21.11
N PRO A 445 8.87 -5.16 -21.57
CA PRO A 445 8.88 -6.03 -22.75
C PRO A 445 8.10 -7.33 -22.50
N ARG A 446 7.38 -7.76 -23.55
CA ARG A 446 6.70 -9.06 -23.59
C ARG A 446 7.72 -10.19 -23.65
N ALA A 447 7.37 -11.36 -23.11
CA ALA A 447 8.22 -12.55 -23.20
C ALA A 447 8.38 -13.03 -24.65
N ILE A 448 9.40 -13.85 -24.90
CA ILE A 448 9.66 -14.50 -26.19
C ILE A 448 9.75 -16.01 -25.92
N PRO A 449 8.78 -16.84 -26.40
CA PRO A 449 7.63 -16.51 -27.25
C PRO A 449 6.56 -15.62 -26.57
N PRO A 450 5.80 -14.79 -27.31
CA PRO A 450 4.85 -13.82 -26.74
C PRO A 450 3.76 -14.43 -25.85
N GLU A 451 3.30 -15.63 -26.18
CA GLU A 451 2.33 -16.42 -25.42
C GLU A 451 2.83 -16.87 -24.03
N THR A 452 4.13 -16.75 -23.72
CA THR A 452 4.70 -17.15 -22.43
C THR A 452 4.59 -16.10 -21.32
N GLY A 453 3.96 -14.94 -21.59
CA GLY A 453 3.67 -13.90 -20.60
C GLY A 453 4.56 -12.67 -20.71
N SER A 454 5.01 -12.14 -19.56
CA SER A 454 5.88 -10.96 -19.49
C SER A 454 7.29 -11.30 -19.02
N MET A 455 8.31 -10.64 -19.56
CA MET A 455 9.70 -10.78 -19.09
C MET A 455 9.92 -10.21 -17.69
N ILE A 456 9.03 -9.32 -17.25
CA ILE A 456 9.13 -8.65 -15.97
C ILE A 456 7.83 -8.78 -15.18
N LEU A 457 7.97 -8.90 -13.87
CA LEU A 457 6.89 -8.71 -12.94
C LEU A 457 6.56 -7.20 -12.77
N ASP A 458 5.27 -6.88 -12.70
CA ASP A 458 4.74 -5.54 -12.44
C ASP A 458 4.87 -5.14 -10.95
N ARG A 459 4.56 -3.88 -10.61
CA ARG A 459 4.58 -3.41 -9.21
C ARG A 459 3.63 -4.16 -8.26
N ALA A 460 2.52 -4.72 -8.74
CA ALA A 460 1.64 -5.52 -7.90
C ALA A 460 2.28 -6.86 -7.51
N ALA A 461 2.94 -7.52 -8.44
CA ALA A 461 3.72 -8.72 -8.17
C ALA A 461 4.86 -8.42 -7.17
N LEU A 462 5.50 -7.24 -7.25
CA LEU A 462 6.50 -6.81 -6.27
C LEU A 462 5.89 -6.59 -4.88
N LEU A 463 4.69 -5.99 -4.80
CA LEU A 463 3.96 -5.85 -3.54
C LEU A 463 3.63 -7.24 -2.95
N GLU A 464 3.10 -8.15 -3.76
CA GLU A 464 2.81 -9.53 -3.33
C GLU A 464 4.07 -10.24 -2.80
N GLN A 465 5.19 -10.14 -3.52
CA GLN A 465 6.45 -10.74 -3.09
C GLN A 465 6.98 -10.12 -1.79
N SER A 466 6.73 -8.83 -1.54
CA SER A 466 7.14 -8.21 -0.28
C SER A 466 6.41 -8.81 0.93
N TRP A 467 5.13 -9.15 0.79
CA TRP A 467 4.36 -9.88 1.81
C TRP A 467 4.92 -11.28 2.04
N GLU A 468 5.17 -12.03 0.97
CA GLU A 468 5.72 -13.38 1.01
C GLU A 468 7.11 -13.43 1.67
N ARG A 469 7.97 -12.48 1.31
CA ARG A 469 9.34 -12.34 1.84
C ARG A 469 9.36 -12.01 3.32
N HIS A 470 8.48 -11.11 3.76
CA HIS A 470 8.35 -10.75 5.17
C HIS A 470 7.82 -11.93 5.98
N TYR A 471 6.70 -12.52 5.56
CA TYR A 471 6.08 -13.64 6.24
C TYR A 471 7.05 -14.83 6.40
N SER A 472 7.76 -15.20 5.34
CA SER A 472 8.72 -16.33 5.36
C SER A 472 9.92 -16.08 6.29
N TYR A 473 10.33 -14.82 6.44
CA TYR A 473 11.42 -14.42 7.34
C TYR A 473 11.00 -14.48 8.81
N ILE A 474 9.83 -13.92 9.16
CA ILE A 474 9.32 -13.86 10.53
C ILE A 474 8.91 -15.23 11.06
N SER A 475 8.24 -16.04 10.23
CA SER A 475 7.82 -17.40 10.63
C SER A 475 8.96 -18.42 10.66
N GLY A 476 10.21 -17.99 10.38
CA GLY A 476 11.41 -18.83 10.42
C GLY A 476 11.49 -19.89 9.34
N ARG A 477 10.61 -19.83 8.33
CA ARG A 477 10.58 -20.81 7.24
C ARG A 477 11.83 -20.71 6.35
N SER A 478 12.45 -19.53 6.26
CA SER A 478 13.73 -19.35 5.60
C SER A 478 14.71 -18.54 6.45
N ARG A 479 16.03 -18.73 6.24
CA ARG A 479 17.07 -17.90 6.87
C ARG A 479 17.14 -16.48 6.31
N ALA A 480 16.69 -16.30 5.08
CA ALA A 480 16.64 -15.01 4.39
C ALA A 480 15.24 -14.78 3.80
N PRO A 481 14.82 -13.52 3.57
CA PRO A 481 13.51 -13.23 2.98
C PRO A 481 13.38 -13.85 1.58
N GLN A 482 12.40 -14.73 1.41
CA GLN A 482 12.16 -15.50 0.18
C GLN A 482 10.73 -15.35 -0.33
N ASN A 483 10.57 -15.30 -1.65
CA ASN A 483 9.25 -15.32 -2.31
C ASN A 483 8.80 -16.77 -2.55
N CYS A 484 7.58 -16.94 -3.06
CA CYS A 484 7.01 -18.28 -3.26
C CYS A 484 7.75 -19.15 -4.29
N SER A 485 8.57 -18.59 -5.17
CA SER A 485 9.37 -19.37 -6.12
C SER A 485 10.43 -20.22 -5.42
N ALA A 486 10.87 -19.83 -4.22
CA ALA A 486 11.86 -20.58 -3.44
C ALA A 486 11.23 -21.55 -2.42
N GLN A 487 10.01 -21.27 -1.94
CA GLN A 487 9.29 -22.10 -0.96
C GLN A 487 7.79 -22.19 -1.30
N PRO A 488 7.40 -23.05 -2.27
CA PRO A 488 6.01 -23.20 -2.65
C PRO A 488 5.18 -23.89 -1.55
N GLY A 489 3.88 -23.55 -1.46
CA GLY A 489 2.90 -24.32 -0.69
C GLY A 489 2.87 -24.11 0.83
N LYS A 490 3.58 -23.11 1.37
CA LYS A 490 3.63 -22.80 2.82
C LYS A 490 3.38 -21.33 3.11
N GLY A 491 2.89 -20.98 4.31
CA GLY A 491 2.55 -19.60 4.65
C GLY A 491 1.59 -18.95 3.63
N LEU A 492 1.92 -17.72 3.20
CA LEU A 492 1.18 -17.02 2.13
C LEU A 492 1.34 -17.64 0.72
N CYS A 493 2.24 -18.61 0.55
CA CYS A 493 2.46 -19.33 -0.71
C CYS A 493 1.59 -20.57 -0.89
N ARG A 494 0.67 -20.84 0.05
CA ARG A 494 -0.32 -21.91 -0.06
C ARG A 494 -1.29 -21.62 -1.20
N ALA A 495 -1.82 -22.67 -1.82
CA ALA A 495 -2.94 -22.56 -2.73
C ALA A 495 -4.19 -22.11 -1.96
N PHE A 496 -4.90 -21.13 -2.49
CA PHE A 496 -6.18 -20.64 -1.97
C PHE A 496 -7.32 -21.62 -2.30
N GLY A 497 -8.37 -21.66 -1.47
CA GLY A 497 -9.54 -22.51 -1.70
C GLY A 497 -9.46 -23.89 -1.07
N TYR A 498 -8.32 -24.31 -0.51
CA TYR A 498 -8.12 -25.68 0.01
C TYR A 498 -8.29 -25.77 1.54
N ALA A 499 -9.36 -25.18 2.08
CA ALA A 499 -9.66 -25.23 3.50
C ALA A 499 -10.23 -26.58 4.00
N GLY A 500 -10.46 -27.54 3.08
CA GLY A 500 -11.05 -28.85 3.39
C GLY A 500 -10.12 -29.91 3.98
N GLY A 501 -8.94 -29.56 4.50
CA GLY A 501 -7.99 -30.50 5.12
C GLY A 501 -8.44 -31.10 6.47
N GLU A 502 -7.50 -31.72 7.18
CA GLU A 502 -7.67 -32.16 8.57
C GLU A 502 -7.66 -30.95 9.53
N GLY A 503 -8.63 -30.91 10.45
CA GLY A 503 -8.80 -29.79 11.39
C GLY A 503 -9.61 -28.62 10.83
N TRP A 504 -10.01 -27.69 11.71
CA TRP A 504 -10.73 -26.47 11.32
C TRP A 504 -9.78 -25.30 11.18
N LEU A 505 -9.94 -24.55 10.09
CA LEU A 505 -9.28 -23.27 9.88
C LEU A 505 -10.33 -22.28 9.37
N PRO A 506 -10.32 -21.01 9.85
CA PRO A 506 -11.30 -20.02 9.41
C PRO A 506 -11.33 -19.88 7.89
N LEU A 507 -12.53 -19.84 7.32
CA LEU A 507 -12.71 -19.71 5.87
C LEU A 507 -12.48 -18.27 5.43
N LEU A 508 -11.93 -18.08 4.23
CA LEU A 508 -11.64 -16.76 3.69
C LEU A 508 -12.68 -16.31 2.66
N LEU A 509 -13.10 -15.05 2.78
CA LEU A 509 -14.02 -14.37 1.89
C LEU A 509 -13.42 -13.01 1.50
N LEU A 510 -12.61 -12.99 0.44
CA LEU A 510 -11.79 -11.82 0.08
C LEU A 510 -12.46 -11.06 -1.07
N ASN A 511 -12.86 -9.81 -0.82
CA ASN A 511 -13.75 -9.07 -1.70
C ASN A 511 -12.98 -8.11 -2.62
N GLY A 512 -13.13 -8.24 -3.92
CA GLY A 512 -12.68 -7.30 -4.95
C GLY A 512 -13.86 -6.67 -5.70
N THR A 513 -13.55 -5.80 -6.65
CA THR A 513 -14.55 -5.15 -7.51
C THR A 513 -14.23 -5.38 -8.98
N SER A 514 -15.26 -5.76 -9.75
CA SER A 514 -15.22 -5.87 -11.20
C SER A 514 -15.09 -4.49 -11.84
N VAL A 515 -14.09 -4.30 -12.69
CA VAL A 515 -13.94 -3.06 -13.47
C VAL A 515 -15.00 -2.97 -14.56
N SER A 516 -15.40 -4.11 -15.14
CA SER A 516 -16.37 -4.12 -16.26
C SER A 516 -17.80 -3.85 -15.81
N THR A 517 -18.20 -4.37 -14.65
CA THR A 517 -19.60 -4.30 -14.18
C THR A 517 -19.80 -3.44 -12.94
N GLY A 518 -18.73 -3.11 -12.21
CA GLY A 518 -18.81 -2.47 -10.89
C GLY A 518 -19.32 -3.40 -9.78
N ARG A 519 -19.63 -4.67 -10.08
CA ARG A 519 -20.14 -5.64 -9.10
C ARG A 519 -19.02 -6.22 -8.22
N ARG A 520 -19.43 -6.82 -7.10
CA ARG A 520 -18.55 -7.53 -6.19
C ARG A 520 -17.97 -8.79 -6.85
N ILE A 521 -16.68 -8.98 -6.66
CA ILE A 521 -15.96 -10.23 -6.96
C ILE A 521 -15.51 -10.81 -5.63
N VAL A 522 -15.65 -12.11 -5.40
CA VAL A 522 -15.20 -12.77 -4.17
C VAL A 522 -14.25 -13.92 -4.47
N ALA A 523 -13.06 -13.88 -3.88
CA ALA A 523 -12.24 -15.07 -3.73
C ALA A 523 -12.67 -15.76 -2.42
N SER A 524 -13.37 -16.89 -2.54
CA SER A 524 -14.02 -17.58 -1.43
C SER A 524 -13.51 -19.01 -1.28
N ASP A 525 -13.22 -19.42 -0.03
CA ASP A 525 -13.01 -20.84 0.31
C ASP A 525 -14.32 -21.64 0.22
N LEU A 526 -15.48 -20.99 0.28
CA LEU A 526 -16.79 -21.60 0.08
C LEU A 526 -17.17 -21.61 -1.38
N ILE A 527 -17.93 -22.64 -1.77
CA ILE A 527 -18.65 -22.67 -3.04
C ILE A 527 -19.64 -21.49 -3.09
N SER A 528 -19.74 -20.83 -4.24
CA SER A 528 -20.63 -19.70 -4.52
C SER A 528 -22.13 -20.01 -4.38
N THR A 529 -22.48 -21.30 -4.30
CA THR A 529 -23.83 -21.81 -4.12
C THR A 529 -23.87 -22.88 -3.04
N TYR A 530 -25.04 -23.07 -2.43
CA TYR A 530 -25.26 -24.13 -1.44
C TYR A 530 -26.63 -24.78 -1.64
N ALA A 531 -26.80 -26.00 -1.11
CA ALA A 531 -28.05 -26.73 -1.21
C ALA A 531 -29.18 -26.00 -0.46
N SER A 532 -30.39 -26.02 -1.02
CA SER A 532 -31.54 -25.36 -0.40
C SER A 532 -31.81 -25.95 1.01
N PRO A 533 -31.89 -25.13 2.08
CA PRO A 533 -32.12 -25.63 3.43
C PRO A 533 -33.46 -26.35 3.62
N ASP A 534 -34.47 -26.02 2.80
CA ASP A 534 -35.80 -26.63 2.80
C ASP A 534 -35.85 -27.99 2.07
N GLY A 535 -34.73 -28.46 1.53
CA GLY A 535 -34.65 -29.71 0.77
C GLY A 535 -35.26 -29.62 -0.63
N ALA A 536 -35.61 -28.43 -1.12
CA ALA A 536 -36.07 -28.25 -2.49
C ALA A 536 -34.97 -28.61 -3.50
N ASN A 537 -35.38 -29.16 -4.64
CA ASN A 537 -34.46 -29.48 -5.73
C ASN A 537 -33.87 -28.18 -6.30
N GLY A 538 -32.57 -27.99 -6.13
CA GLY A 538 -31.85 -26.83 -6.66
C GLY A 538 -30.77 -26.32 -5.70
N ARG A 539 -30.02 -25.32 -6.17
CA ARG A 539 -28.99 -24.64 -5.39
C ARG A 539 -29.30 -23.16 -5.33
N ILE A 540 -28.99 -22.55 -4.18
CA ILE A 540 -29.17 -21.12 -3.95
C ILE A 540 -27.80 -20.46 -4.01
N ALA A 541 -27.72 -19.28 -4.63
CA ALA A 541 -26.52 -18.46 -4.58
C ALA A 541 -26.22 -18.06 -3.13
N LEU A 542 -25.00 -18.34 -2.67
CA LEU A 542 -24.52 -17.94 -1.36
C LEU A 542 -24.36 -16.43 -1.27
N TYR A 543 -23.86 -15.81 -2.34
CA TYR A 543 -23.57 -14.38 -2.39
C TYR A 543 -24.53 -13.65 -3.33
N SER A 544 -25.11 -12.56 -2.85
CA SER A 544 -26.00 -11.72 -3.67
C SER A 544 -25.20 -10.91 -4.70
N GLN A 545 -25.59 -10.97 -5.99
CA GLN A 545 -25.01 -10.17 -7.10
C GLN A 545 -23.47 -10.17 -7.15
N THR A 546 -22.85 -11.33 -6.94
CA THR A 546 -21.39 -11.46 -6.80
C THR A 546 -20.85 -12.52 -7.74
N TYR A 547 -19.68 -12.24 -8.29
CA TYR A 547 -18.93 -13.21 -9.08
C TYR A 547 -17.89 -13.94 -8.22
N ASP A 548 -17.85 -15.27 -8.28
CA ASP A 548 -16.76 -16.03 -7.68
C ASP A 548 -15.52 -16.00 -8.60
N VAL A 549 -14.34 -15.85 -8.01
CA VAL A 549 -13.07 -15.73 -8.77
C VAL A 549 -12.79 -16.99 -9.60
N PHE A 550 -13.06 -18.18 -9.08
CA PHE A 550 -12.83 -19.41 -9.85
C PHE A 550 -13.85 -19.54 -10.98
N GLU A 551 -15.09 -19.11 -10.78
CA GLU A 551 -16.10 -19.04 -11.84
C GLU A 551 -15.70 -18.06 -12.95
N LEU A 552 -15.19 -16.88 -12.60
CA LEU A 552 -14.71 -15.89 -13.58
C LEU A 552 -13.55 -16.39 -14.44
N MET A 553 -12.69 -17.25 -13.87
CA MET A 553 -11.56 -17.85 -14.59
C MET A 553 -11.95 -19.11 -15.36
N SER A 554 -13.09 -19.71 -15.06
CA SER A 554 -13.61 -20.91 -15.72
C SER A 554 -14.21 -20.58 -17.08
N ARG A 555 -14.28 -21.55 -18.00
CA ARG A 555 -14.89 -21.40 -19.33
C ARG A 555 -16.32 -20.83 -19.23
N PRO A 556 -16.67 -19.79 -20.01
CA PRO A 556 -18.00 -19.21 -19.96
C PRO A 556 -19.03 -20.22 -20.46
N CYS A 557 -20.25 -20.15 -19.93
CA CYS A 557 -21.34 -20.95 -20.45
C CYS A 557 -21.66 -20.53 -21.90
N PRO A 558 -21.93 -21.49 -22.80
CA PRO A 558 -22.41 -21.19 -24.14
C PRO A 558 -23.72 -20.39 -24.07
N THR A 559 -23.80 -19.29 -24.83
CA THR A 559 -25.02 -18.45 -24.86
C THR A 559 -26.23 -19.10 -25.54
N ASP A 560 -26.01 -20.22 -26.24
CA ASP A 560 -27.01 -21.02 -26.94
C ASP A 560 -27.64 -22.12 -26.07
N GLY A 561 -27.34 -22.15 -24.77
CA GLY A 561 -27.89 -23.13 -23.83
C GLY A 561 -27.25 -24.50 -23.89
N GLY A 562 -26.04 -24.61 -24.46
CA GLY A 562 -25.21 -25.82 -24.42
C GLY A 562 -24.78 -26.21 -23.00
N ASP A 563 -24.27 -27.44 -22.88
CA ASP A 563 -23.77 -28.01 -21.62
C ASP A 563 -22.66 -27.12 -21.03
N CYS A 564 -22.84 -26.65 -19.79
CA CYS A 564 -21.93 -25.70 -19.16
C CYS A 564 -21.17 -26.37 -18.01
N PRO A 565 -19.88 -26.70 -18.18
CA PRO A 565 -19.08 -27.29 -17.10
C PRO A 565 -18.98 -26.40 -15.85
N ALA A 566 -19.10 -25.07 -16.02
CA ALA A 566 -19.07 -24.11 -14.92
C ALA A 566 -20.41 -23.97 -14.18
N ALA A 567 -21.52 -24.44 -14.74
CA ALA A 567 -22.84 -24.42 -14.13
C ALA A 567 -23.19 -25.84 -13.66
N HIS A 568 -23.12 -26.05 -12.36
CA HIS A 568 -23.68 -27.17 -11.58
C HIS A 568 -24.17 -28.40 -12.37
N ASP A 569 -23.52 -29.56 -12.16
CA ASP A 569 -24.01 -30.84 -12.66
C ASP A 569 -25.24 -31.29 -11.82
N GLY A 570 -26.43 -30.86 -12.25
CA GLY A 570 -27.70 -31.17 -11.60
C GLY A 570 -27.78 -30.61 -10.18
N ALA A 571 -27.99 -31.47 -9.18
CA ALA A 571 -28.12 -31.07 -7.77
C ALA A 571 -26.76 -30.83 -7.06
N ALA A 572 -25.63 -31.17 -7.70
CA ALA A 572 -24.30 -31.06 -7.11
C ALA A 572 -23.49 -29.92 -7.76
N ASP A 573 -23.10 -28.91 -6.99
CA ASP A 573 -22.03 -27.99 -7.40
C ASP A 573 -20.70 -28.61 -6.96
N ARG A 574 -19.95 -29.10 -7.94
CA ARG A 574 -18.63 -29.68 -7.73
C ARG A 574 -17.61 -28.68 -8.25
N PRO A 575 -16.85 -27.99 -7.37
CA PRO A 575 -15.74 -27.12 -7.80
C PRO A 575 -14.70 -27.84 -8.64
N LEU A 576 -14.64 -29.18 -8.55
CA LEU A 576 -13.88 -30.10 -9.40
C LEU A 576 -14.18 -29.94 -10.91
N VAL A 577 -15.35 -29.45 -11.28
CA VAL A 577 -15.77 -29.26 -12.69
C VAL A 577 -15.37 -27.86 -13.20
N ARG A 578 -14.96 -26.94 -12.31
CA ARG A 578 -14.44 -25.62 -12.69
C ARG A 578 -13.02 -25.76 -13.25
N ASP A 579 -12.93 -25.70 -14.58
CA ASP A 579 -11.68 -25.64 -15.35
C ASP A 579 -10.98 -24.29 -15.16
N ALA A 580 -10.45 -24.06 -13.95
CA ALA A 580 -9.78 -22.83 -13.57
C ALA A 580 -8.42 -23.11 -12.88
N PRO A 581 -7.41 -22.25 -13.09
CA PRO A 581 -6.13 -22.38 -12.42
C PRO A 581 -6.21 -22.02 -10.94
N ASP A 582 -5.27 -22.56 -10.15
CA ASP A 582 -5.13 -22.21 -8.73
C ASP A 582 -4.53 -20.80 -8.58
N LEU A 583 -4.75 -20.17 -7.44
CA LEU A 583 -4.05 -18.95 -7.04
C LEU A 583 -3.41 -19.11 -5.67
N ARG A 584 -2.34 -18.35 -5.42
CA ARG A 584 -1.71 -18.29 -4.09
C ARG A 584 -2.57 -17.48 -3.13
N LEU A 585 -2.43 -17.76 -1.84
CA LEU A 585 -3.09 -17.01 -0.78
C LEU A 585 -2.72 -15.51 -0.81
N SER A 586 -1.44 -15.19 -1.08
CA SER A 586 -0.98 -13.82 -1.31
C SER A 586 -1.68 -13.15 -2.51
N THR A 587 -1.88 -13.91 -3.59
CA THR A 587 -2.58 -13.44 -4.80
C THR A 587 -4.06 -13.21 -4.55
N ALA A 588 -4.72 -14.10 -3.81
CA ALA A 588 -6.13 -13.96 -3.42
C ALA A 588 -6.34 -12.69 -2.59
N ALA A 589 -5.46 -12.43 -1.63
CA ALA A 589 -5.47 -11.21 -0.83
C ALA A 589 -5.23 -9.95 -1.68
N LEU A 590 -4.25 -9.99 -2.59
CA LEU A 590 -3.92 -8.83 -3.39
C LEU A 590 -5.00 -8.49 -4.43
N LEU A 591 -5.78 -9.47 -4.91
CA LEU A 591 -6.95 -9.22 -5.76
C LEU A 591 -7.95 -8.26 -5.10
N SER A 592 -8.16 -8.40 -3.79
CA SER A 592 -9.00 -7.52 -2.98
C SER A 592 -8.38 -6.12 -2.74
N ALA A 593 -7.08 -5.96 -2.99
CA ALA A 593 -6.28 -4.79 -2.63
C ALA A 593 -5.60 -4.10 -3.83
N ARG A 594 -6.19 -4.23 -5.02
CA ARG A 594 -5.71 -3.61 -6.28
C ARG A 594 -6.11 -2.14 -6.37
N PHE A 595 -5.29 -1.24 -5.82
CA PHE A 595 -5.50 0.20 -5.89
C PHE A 595 -4.60 0.80 -7.00
N PRO A 596 -5.14 1.19 -8.18
CA PRO A 596 -4.38 1.42 -9.41
C PRO A 596 -3.11 2.27 -9.31
N ILE A 597 -3.07 3.24 -8.38
CA ILE A 597 -1.88 4.06 -8.14
C ILE A 597 -0.72 3.21 -7.60
N ILE A 598 -0.98 2.31 -6.65
CA ILE A 598 0.03 1.49 -5.99
C ILE A 598 0.17 0.11 -6.63
N SER A 599 -0.93 -0.49 -7.05
CA SER A 599 -1.00 -1.81 -7.68
C SER A 599 -1.98 -1.75 -8.85
N PRO A 600 -1.57 -2.07 -10.10
CA PRO A 600 -2.48 -2.02 -11.25
C PRO A 600 -3.63 -3.01 -11.07
N ALA A 601 -4.75 -2.75 -11.76
CA ALA A 601 -5.88 -3.68 -11.81
C ALA A 601 -5.39 -5.07 -12.26
N GLY A 602 -5.83 -6.10 -11.55
CA GLY A 602 -5.44 -7.49 -11.85
C GLY A 602 -6.26 -8.00 -13.03
N VAL A 603 -5.60 -8.48 -14.08
CA VAL A 603 -6.28 -9.10 -15.23
C VAL A 603 -6.51 -10.58 -14.95
N LEU A 604 -7.78 -10.96 -14.84
CA LEU A 604 -8.21 -12.36 -14.84
C LEU A 604 -8.55 -12.73 -16.28
N ARG A 605 -7.89 -13.79 -16.78
CA ARG A 605 -8.13 -14.31 -18.14
C ARG A 605 -8.77 -15.67 -18.03
N ASN A 606 -9.65 -15.96 -18.98
CA ASN A 606 -10.12 -17.31 -19.19
C ASN A 606 -9.00 -18.17 -19.78
N GLU A 607 -8.86 -19.40 -19.29
CA GLU A 607 -7.85 -20.34 -19.81
C GLU A 607 -8.19 -20.85 -21.21
N ALA A 608 -9.47 -21.05 -21.53
CA ALA A 608 -9.90 -21.55 -22.84
C ALA A 608 -9.94 -20.46 -23.92
N ASP A 609 -10.18 -19.21 -23.53
CA ASP A 609 -10.19 -18.07 -24.45
C ASP A 609 -9.71 -16.79 -23.76
N ALA A 610 -8.44 -16.44 -23.96
CA ALA A 610 -7.81 -15.27 -23.38
C ALA A 610 -8.43 -13.92 -23.80
N THR A 611 -9.41 -13.90 -24.72
CA THR A 611 -10.23 -12.72 -25.05
C THR A 611 -11.36 -12.48 -24.04
N TYR A 612 -11.78 -13.51 -23.30
CA TYR A 612 -12.73 -13.41 -22.20
C TYR A 612 -12.02 -13.28 -20.86
N GLY A 613 -12.57 -12.46 -19.97
CA GLY A 613 -11.99 -12.19 -18.67
C GLY A 613 -12.52 -10.88 -18.08
N ASP A 614 -12.01 -10.52 -16.90
CA ASP A 614 -12.34 -9.27 -16.23
C ASP A 614 -11.08 -8.65 -15.63
N ARG A 615 -11.19 -7.38 -15.23
CA ARG A 615 -10.18 -6.72 -14.42
C ARG A 615 -10.72 -6.51 -13.03
N VAL A 616 -9.91 -6.83 -12.03
CA VAL A 616 -10.27 -6.68 -10.61
C VAL A 616 -9.52 -5.51 -10.01
N VAL A 617 -10.25 -4.64 -9.33
CA VAL A 617 -9.73 -3.56 -8.49
C VAL A 617 -10.11 -3.79 -7.03
N ASP A 618 -9.57 -2.94 -6.15
CA ASP A 618 -9.80 -2.97 -4.71
C ASP A 618 -11.28 -3.07 -4.35
N GLY A 619 -11.63 -3.95 -3.41
CA GLY A 619 -13.04 -4.23 -3.07
C GLY A 619 -13.82 -3.03 -2.56
N GLY A 620 -13.12 -2.03 -2.00
CA GLY A 620 -13.81 -0.83 -1.55
C GLY A 620 -14.16 0.16 -2.65
N TYR A 621 -13.90 -0.15 -3.93
CA TYR A 621 -14.63 0.53 -5.01
C TYR A 621 -16.12 0.17 -4.98
N PHE A 622 -16.47 -1.02 -4.49
CA PHE A 622 -17.85 -1.43 -4.24
C PHE A 622 -18.26 -1.09 -2.80
N GLU A 623 -17.54 -1.61 -1.81
CA GLU A 623 -17.93 -1.55 -0.39
C GLU A 623 -16.70 -1.85 0.51
N ASN A 624 -16.44 -1.05 1.56
CA ASN A 624 -15.19 -1.13 2.33
C ASN A 624 -15.15 -2.18 3.46
N SER A 625 -16.28 -2.47 4.10
CA SER A 625 -16.39 -3.20 5.36
C SER A 625 -16.26 -4.71 5.21
N GLY A 626 -16.61 -5.28 4.06
CA GLY A 626 -16.77 -6.72 3.89
C GLY A 626 -18.06 -7.28 4.53
N LEU A 627 -18.89 -6.43 5.15
CA LEU A 627 -20.11 -6.85 5.84
C LEU A 627 -21.17 -7.38 4.90
N SER A 628 -21.25 -6.88 3.67
CA SER A 628 -22.19 -7.41 2.69
C SER A 628 -21.98 -8.91 2.47
N THR A 629 -20.73 -9.37 2.44
CA THR A 629 -20.40 -10.79 2.22
C THR A 629 -20.54 -11.60 3.50
N ALA A 630 -20.16 -11.00 4.63
CA ALA A 630 -20.34 -11.60 5.95
C ALA A 630 -21.82 -11.82 6.29
N THR A 631 -22.70 -10.89 5.91
CA THR A 631 -24.15 -10.96 6.16
C THR A 631 -24.81 -12.02 5.28
N ASP A 632 -24.41 -12.12 4.01
CA ASP A 632 -24.84 -13.20 3.11
C ASP A 632 -24.49 -14.59 3.69
N LEU A 633 -23.27 -14.75 4.21
CA LEU A 633 -22.87 -15.98 4.92
C LEU A 633 -23.66 -16.19 6.21
N ALA A 634 -23.86 -15.15 7.03
CA ALA A 634 -24.59 -15.26 8.29
C ALA A 634 -26.03 -15.76 8.07
N ARG A 635 -26.71 -15.27 7.03
CA ARG A 635 -28.04 -15.76 6.62
C ARG A 635 -28.00 -17.25 6.26
N ALA A 636 -27.03 -17.66 5.46
CA ALA A 636 -26.89 -19.06 5.06
C ALA A 636 -26.55 -19.98 6.25
N LEU A 637 -25.72 -19.53 7.20
CA LEU A 637 -25.41 -20.25 8.44
C LEU A 637 -26.65 -20.43 9.33
N SER A 638 -27.45 -19.39 9.48
CA SER A 638 -28.71 -19.44 10.23
C SER A 638 -29.66 -20.49 9.64
N GLY A 639 -29.78 -20.54 8.31
CA GLY A 639 -30.56 -21.56 7.60
C GLY A 639 -30.11 -23.00 7.85
N LEU A 640 -28.85 -23.21 8.26
CA LEU A 640 -28.28 -24.52 8.61
C LEU A 640 -28.29 -24.79 10.13
N GLY A 641 -28.98 -23.95 10.91
CA GLY A 641 -29.08 -24.08 12.37
C GLY A 641 -27.78 -23.73 13.10
N VAL A 642 -26.95 -22.86 12.54
CA VAL A 642 -25.77 -22.29 13.21
C VAL A 642 -26.09 -20.85 13.60
N LYS A 643 -25.74 -20.44 14.82
CA LYS A 643 -25.97 -19.06 15.29
C LYS A 643 -24.80 -18.17 14.84
N PRO A 644 -24.99 -17.25 13.89
CA PRO A 644 -23.91 -16.37 13.44
C PRO A 644 -23.69 -15.22 14.42
N ALA A 645 -22.44 -14.78 14.52
CA ALA A 645 -22.07 -13.52 15.14
C ALA A 645 -21.13 -12.76 14.21
N LEU A 646 -21.41 -11.49 13.92
CA LEU A 646 -20.58 -10.64 13.06
C LEU A 646 -19.73 -9.72 13.93
N VAL A 647 -18.44 -9.67 13.63
CA VAL A 647 -17.50 -8.70 14.21
C VAL A 647 -17.03 -7.78 13.09
N TRP A 648 -17.40 -6.51 13.15
CA TRP A 648 -16.92 -5.50 12.21
C TRP A 648 -15.69 -4.80 12.78
N VAL A 649 -14.56 -4.95 12.11
CA VAL A 649 -13.31 -4.26 12.43
C VAL A 649 -13.16 -3.05 11.52
N GLN A 650 -13.62 -1.90 12.03
CA GLN A 650 -13.48 -0.61 11.38
C GLN A 650 -12.06 -0.08 11.59
N ASN A 651 -11.52 0.55 10.55
CA ASN A 651 -10.19 1.16 10.63
C ASN A 651 -10.15 2.62 10.23
N ASP A 652 -11.25 3.22 9.78
CA ASP A 652 -11.33 4.68 9.64
C ASP A 652 -11.73 5.33 10.97
N PRO A 653 -11.10 6.49 11.33
CA PRO A 653 -11.41 7.16 12.58
C PRO A 653 -12.87 7.62 12.58
N ASP A 654 -13.66 7.06 13.50
CA ASP A 654 -14.97 7.55 13.86
C ASP A 654 -14.78 8.93 14.49
N VAL A 655 -15.01 9.96 13.67
CA VAL A 655 -15.04 11.33 14.15
C VAL A 655 -16.34 11.44 14.93
N ALA A 656 -16.22 11.45 16.25
CA ALA A 656 -17.28 11.89 17.15
C ALA A 656 -17.56 13.38 16.89
N LEU A 657 -18.20 13.70 15.77
CA LEU A 657 -18.77 15.00 15.51
C LEU A 657 -19.67 15.24 16.70
N SER A 658 -19.34 16.29 17.48
CA SER A 658 -20.04 16.66 18.70
C SER A 658 -21.52 16.40 18.48
N VAL A 659 -22.03 15.35 19.11
CA VAL A 659 -23.46 15.07 19.09
C VAL A 659 -24.07 16.19 19.91
N LYS A 660 -24.31 17.35 19.28
CA LYS A 660 -25.41 18.20 19.70
C LYS A 660 -26.57 17.22 19.76
N LYS A 661 -27.07 16.91 20.97
CA LYS A 661 -28.20 16.02 21.22
C LYS A 661 -29.27 16.28 20.17
N THR A 662 -29.22 15.55 19.07
CA THR A 662 -30.20 15.64 18.01
C THR A 662 -31.31 14.72 18.47
N PRO A 663 -32.54 15.25 18.66
CA PRO A 663 -33.68 14.41 19.01
C PRO A 663 -33.83 13.29 17.96
N PRO A 664 -34.48 12.16 18.30
CA PRO A 664 -34.77 11.12 17.31
C PRO A 664 -35.52 11.75 16.15
N ARG A 665 -34.91 11.75 14.97
CA ARG A 665 -35.51 12.26 13.73
C ARG A 665 -35.67 11.12 12.76
N ALA A 666 -36.81 11.09 12.09
CA ALA A 666 -37.02 10.24 10.92
C ALA A 666 -36.13 10.74 9.77
N ALA A 667 -35.38 9.81 9.15
CA ALA A 667 -34.45 10.00 8.02
C ALA A 667 -33.07 10.63 8.35
N ALA A 668 -32.03 9.95 7.85
CA ALA A 668 -30.62 10.32 7.95
C ALA A 668 -30.35 11.68 7.28
N THR A 669 -30.27 12.74 8.08
CA THR A 669 -29.80 14.04 7.60
C THR A 669 -28.26 14.01 7.55
N PRO A 670 -27.62 14.28 6.41
CA PRO A 670 -26.16 14.28 6.30
C PRO A 670 -25.54 15.31 7.26
N ARG A 671 -24.44 14.92 7.91
CA ARG A 671 -23.64 15.85 8.71
C ARG A 671 -22.64 16.56 7.80
N PHE A 672 -22.86 17.84 7.53
CA PHE A 672 -21.92 18.67 6.77
C PHE A 672 -20.94 19.38 7.72
N GLY A 673 -19.66 19.39 7.37
CA GLY A 673 -18.66 20.30 7.93
C GLY A 673 -18.69 21.67 7.22
N PRO A 674 -17.95 22.68 7.74
CA PRO A 674 -17.75 23.94 7.02
C PRO A 674 -17.07 23.69 5.66
N LEU A 675 -17.52 24.41 4.62
CA LEU A 675 -16.86 24.41 3.31
C LEU A 675 -15.50 25.12 3.45
N ASP A 676 -14.43 24.44 3.05
CA ASP A 676 -13.07 24.96 3.16
C ASP A 676 -12.76 25.84 1.92
N GLU A 677 -13.15 27.12 1.98
CA GLU A 677 -13.13 28.10 0.86
C GLU A 677 -11.74 28.71 0.55
N GLY A 678 -10.68 27.91 0.62
CA GLY A 678 -9.31 28.37 0.31
C GLY A 678 -8.97 28.28 -1.19
N PHE A 679 -8.40 29.32 -1.79
CA PHE A 679 -7.91 29.30 -3.19
C PHE A 679 -6.98 28.11 -3.50
N VAL A 680 -6.15 27.70 -2.53
CA VAL A 680 -5.26 26.54 -2.66
C VAL A 680 -6.06 25.23 -2.64
N THR A 681 -7.08 25.13 -1.78
CA THR A 681 -7.99 23.98 -1.70
C THR A 681 -8.85 23.86 -2.95
N GLU A 682 -9.24 24.97 -3.57
CA GLU A 682 -10.04 25.01 -4.79
C GLU A 682 -9.21 24.66 -6.04
N ALA A 683 -7.99 25.23 -6.16
CA ALA A 683 -7.09 24.93 -7.27
C ALA A 683 -6.52 23.50 -7.24
N LEU A 684 -6.26 22.94 -6.04
CA LEU A 684 -5.83 21.56 -5.87
C LEU A 684 -7.01 20.57 -5.75
N GLY A 685 -8.18 21.08 -5.37
CA GLY A 685 -9.41 20.32 -5.18
C GLY A 685 -9.89 19.65 -6.45
N ILE A 686 -9.63 20.21 -7.63
CA ILE A 686 -10.00 19.58 -8.92
C ILE A 686 -9.33 18.21 -9.10
N LEU A 687 -8.11 18.01 -8.58
CA LEU A 687 -7.40 16.72 -8.66
C LEU A 687 -7.69 15.81 -7.46
N ALA A 688 -7.93 16.37 -6.27
CA ALA A 688 -8.20 15.60 -5.06
C ALA A 688 -9.68 15.21 -4.91
N ALA A 689 -10.62 15.98 -5.45
CA ALA A 689 -12.06 15.78 -5.28
C ALA A 689 -12.56 14.43 -5.82
N PRO A 690 -12.14 13.93 -7.00
CA PRO A 690 -12.56 12.60 -7.45
C PRO A 690 -12.09 11.49 -6.51
N LEU A 691 -10.86 11.61 -5.98
CA LEU A 691 -10.31 10.64 -5.04
C LEU A 691 -11.02 10.71 -3.69
N ASN A 692 -11.23 11.92 -3.15
CA ASN A 692 -11.96 12.13 -1.90
C ASN A 692 -13.41 11.65 -2.01
N THR A 693 -14.07 11.92 -3.15
CA THR A 693 -15.43 11.44 -3.42
C THR A 693 -15.46 9.91 -3.46
N LEU A 694 -14.51 9.28 -4.17
CA LEU A 694 -14.39 7.82 -4.20
C LEU A 694 -14.20 7.23 -2.80
N LEU A 695 -13.31 7.80 -1.99
CA LEU A 695 -13.07 7.38 -0.60
C LEU A 695 -14.31 7.58 0.29
N ALA A 696 -15.04 8.69 0.10
CA ALA A 696 -16.27 8.96 0.84
C ALA A 696 -17.42 8.01 0.45
N THR A 697 -17.61 7.73 -0.85
CA THR A 697 -18.61 6.75 -1.33
C THR A 697 -18.32 5.36 -0.78
N ARG A 698 -17.04 4.96 -0.79
CA ARG A 698 -16.55 3.70 -0.22
C ARG A 698 -16.93 3.55 1.27
N ALA A 699 -16.72 4.60 2.06
CA ALA A 699 -17.09 4.62 3.48
C ALA A 699 -18.61 4.62 3.67
N GLY A 700 -19.35 5.40 2.87
CA GLY A 700 -20.81 5.47 2.94
C GLY A 700 -21.51 4.14 2.68
N HIS A 701 -21.05 3.36 1.68
CA HIS A 701 -21.57 2.01 1.44
C HIS A 701 -21.25 1.03 2.59
N GLY A 702 -20.15 1.25 3.31
CA GLY A 702 -19.78 0.45 4.48
C GLY A 702 -20.74 0.64 5.66
N GLU A 703 -21.12 1.90 5.93
CA GLU A 703 -22.13 2.21 6.96
C GLU A 703 -23.50 1.65 6.58
N GLU A 704 -23.92 1.76 5.31
CA GLU A 704 -25.16 1.14 4.82
C GLU A 704 -25.14 -0.38 5.02
N ALA A 705 -24.02 -1.04 4.68
CA ALA A 705 -23.86 -2.47 4.89
C ALA A 705 -23.90 -2.86 6.38
N ALA A 706 -23.40 -2.01 7.28
CA ALA A 706 -23.48 -2.22 8.71
C ALA A 706 -24.90 -2.12 9.26
N ASP A 707 -25.68 -1.12 8.84
CA ASP A 707 -27.08 -0.99 9.22
C ASP A 707 -27.91 -2.20 8.73
N LEU A 708 -27.69 -2.64 7.49
CA LEU A 708 -28.32 -3.85 6.95
C LEU A 708 -27.93 -5.11 7.73
N ALA A 709 -26.66 -5.24 8.12
CA ALA A 709 -26.17 -6.38 8.89
C ALA A 709 -26.82 -6.46 10.28
N VAL A 710 -26.97 -5.31 10.97
CA VAL A 710 -27.65 -5.21 12.26
C VAL A 710 -29.12 -5.63 12.13
N HIS A 711 -29.85 -5.09 11.15
CA HIS A 711 -31.24 -5.45 10.92
C HIS A 711 -31.43 -6.94 10.58
N GLU A 712 -30.52 -7.51 9.79
CA GLU A 712 -30.60 -8.91 9.42
C GLU A 712 -30.29 -9.84 10.59
N LEU A 713 -29.26 -9.54 11.39
CA LEU A 713 -28.97 -10.31 12.59
C LEU A 713 -30.08 -10.20 13.63
N ALA A 714 -30.72 -9.03 13.75
CA ALA A 714 -31.88 -8.84 14.60
C ALA A 714 -33.03 -9.78 14.23
N ARG A 715 -33.29 -9.91 12.92
CA ARG A 715 -34.28 -10.84 12.37
C ARG A 715 -33.90 -12.30 12.63
N ILE A 716 -32.63 -12.65 12.45
CA ILE A 716 -32.12 -14.02 12.65
C ILE A 716 -32.16 -14.45 14.12
N ASN A 717 -31.74 -13.58 15.03
CA ASN A 717 -31.59 -13.89 16.46
C ASN A 717 -32.83 -13.55 17.30
N GLY A 718 -33.83 -12.90 16.72
CA GLY A 718 -35.09 -12.53 17.40
C GLY A 718 -34.97 -11.33 18.36
N THR A 719 -33.86 -10.58 18.33
CA THR A 719 -33.62 -9.38 19.17
C THR A 719 -32.66 -8.41 18.47
N GLU A 720 -32.87 -7.09 18.61
CA GLU A 720 -32.14 -6.04 17.86
C GLU A 720 -30.62 -5.95 18.06
N GLN A 721 -30.03 -6.57 19.11
CA GLN A 721 -28.62 -6.39 19.46
C GLN A 721 -27.81 -7.67 19.66
N MET A 722 -28.38 -8.87 19.47
CA MET A 722 -27.61 -10.10 19.68
C MET A 722 -26.74 -10.41 18.47
N GLY A 723 -25.42 -10.47 18.69
CA GLY A 723 -24.46 -11.04 17.74
C GLY A 723 -23.83 -10.09 16.73
N PHE A 724 -24.00 -8.76 16.83
CA PHE A 724 -23.23 -7.79 16.04
C PHE A 724 -22.29 -6.99 16.94
N PHE A 725 -20.98 -7.04 16.67
CA PHE A 725 -19.96 -6.37 17.47
C PHE A 725 -19.18 -5.38 16.62
N LYS A 726 -19.08 -4.14 17.11
CA LYS A 726 -18.27 -3.09 16.46
C LYS A 726 -16.94 -2.95 17.18
N ILE A 727 -15.86 -3.01 16.42
CA ILE A 727 -14.54 -2.59 16.82
C ILE A 727 -14.23 -1.32 16.04
N LEU A 728 -14.15 -0.21 16.75
CA LEU A 728 -14.07 1.14 16.20
C LEU A 728 -12.64 1.64 16.27
N MET A 729 -12.25 2.47 15.31
CA MET A 729 -11.10 3.33 15.46
C MET A 729 -11.60 4.70 15.90
N LYS A 730 -11.22 5.18 17.10
CA LYS A 730 -11.60 6.51 17.56
C LYS A 730 -10.47 7.49 17.34
N GLU A 731 -10.83 8.73 16.97
CA GLU A 731 -9.87 9.84 16.95
C GLU A 731 -9.20 9.99 18.33
N ARG A 732 -9.97 9.84 19.42
CA ARG A 732 -9.47 9.90 20.80
C ARG A 732 -9.98 8.69 21.57
N PRO A 733 -9.22 7.58 21.64
CA PRO A 733 -9.60 6.43 22.44
C PRO A 733 -9.68 6.80 23.93
N GLU A 734 -10.72 6.31 24.59
CA GLU A 734 -10.94 6.48 26.02
C GLU A 734 -10.25 5.34 26.76
N ILE A 735 -9.01 5.59 27.21
CA ILE A 735 -8.22 4.62 27.97
C ILE A 735 -8.77 4.56 29.41
N GLY A 736 -9.66 3.60 29.67
CA GLY A 736 -10.29 3.39 30.98
C GLY A 736 -9.59 2.31 31.83
N PRO A 737 -9.70 2.35 33.17
CA PRO A 737 -9.17 1.29 34.03
C PRO A 737 -9.90 -0.05 33.80
N ALA A 738 -9.16 -1.16 33.90
CA ALA A 738 -9.78 -2.48 33.88
C ALA A 738 -10.43 -2.82 35.21
N ALA A 739 -11.73 -2.61 35.34
CA ALA A 739 -12.48 -3.34 36.35
C ALA A 739 -12.42 -4.84 35.98
N ASN A 740 -11.57 -5.60 36.68
CA ASN A 740 -11.54 -7.07 36.74
C ASN A 740 -10.89 -7.86 35.58
N ASP A 741 -10.10 -7.25 34.69
CA ASP A 741 -9.32 -7.98 33.66
C ASP A 741 -7.81 -7.74 33.80
N ALA A 742 -7.12 -8.65 34.48
CA ALA A 742 -5.68 -8.56 34.75
C ALA A 742 -4.82 -8.64 33.48
N LEU A 743 -5.27 -9.37 32.44
CA LEU A 743 -4.55 -9.48 31.17
C LEU A 743 -4.61 -8.15 30.41
N PHE A 744 -5.80 -7.57 30.32
CA PHE A 744 -6.00 -6.25 29.71
C PHE A 744 -5.25 -5.16 30.49
N ASP A 745 -5.34 -5.18 31.82
CA ASP A 745 -4.61 -4.24 32.68
C ASP A 745 -3.10 -4.29 32.45
N ALA A 746 -2.54 -5.49 32.28
CA ALA A 746 -1.12 -5.67 31.97
C ALA A 746 -0.78 -5.15 30.57
N GLN A 747 -1.59 -5.49 29.56
CA GLN A 747 -1.37 -5.08 28.17
C GLN A 747 -1.54 -3.57 27.96
N CYS A 748 -2.44 -2.93 28.69
CA CYS A 748 -2.73 -1.49 28.60
C CYS A 748 -2.01 -0.65 29.67
N ALA A 749 -1.20 -1.27 30.53
CA ALA A 749 -0.50 -0.59 31.62
C ALA A 749 0.34 0.61 31.14
N ALA A 750 1.03 0.44 30.01
CA ALA A 750 1.88 1.48 29.41
C ALA A 750 1.10 2.70 28.88
N LEU A 751 -0.22 2.57 28.74
CA LEU A 751 -1.12 3.62 28.26
C LEU A 751 -1.94 4.28 29.38
N ARG A 752 -1.83 3.80 30.63
CA ARG A 752 -2.53 4.40 31.77
C ARG A 752 -2.24 5.90 31.87
N ASN A 753 -3.30 6.70 31.97
CA ASN A 753 -3.29 8.17 32.02
C ASN A 753 -2.81 8.89 30.75
N LYS A 754 -2.55 8.19 29.65
CA LYS A 754 -2.24 8.82 28.36
C LYS A 754 -3.52 9.12 27.59
N LYS A 755 -3.50 10.16 26.75
CA LYS A 755 -4.61 10.52 25.86
C LYS A 755 -4.12 10.55 24.41
N PRO A 756 -3.81 9.39 23.81
CA PRO A 756 -3.42 9.36 22.41
C PRO A 756 -4.58 9.90 21.57
N ALA A 757 -4.26 10.66 20.53
CA ALA A 757 -5.26 11.20 19.63
C ALA A 757 -4.74 11.20 18.18
N MET A 758 -5.46 10.54 17.29
CA MET A 758 -5.10 10.37 15.89
C MET A 758 -6.19 10.94 14.99
N SER A 759 -5.96 12.14 14.44
CA SER A 759 -6.90 12.83 13.55
C SER A 759 -6.72 12.48 12.07
N LYS A 760 -5.53 12.03 11.66
CA LYS A 760 -5.22 11.62 10.29
C LYS A 760 -4.42 10.35 10.29
N VAL A 761 -4.95 9.33 9.64
CA VAL A 761 -4.31 8.03 9.57
C VAL A 761 -3.76 7.78 8.19
N SER A 762 -2.51 7.31 8.12
CA SER A 762 -1.87 6.98 6.84
C SER A 762 -2.40 5.66 6.28
N MET A 763 -3.00 5.73 5.09
CA MET A 763 -3.29 4.56 4.27
C MET A 763 -2.05 4.21 3.43
N SER A 764 -1.19 3.37 3.98
CA SER A 764 0.09 2.98 3.36
C SER A 764 0.33 1.47 3.51
N TRP A 765 1.10 0.90 2.58
CA TRP A 765 1.62 -0.47 2.65
C TRP A 765 2.91 -0.58 3.51
N TRP A 766 3.14 0.42 4.35
CA TRP A 766 4.11 0.44 5.43
C TRP A 766 3.58 1.37 6.53
N LEU A 767 3.75 0.99 7.79
CA LEU A 767 3.35 1.77 8.95
C LEU A 767 4.57 2.15 9.78
N SER A 768 4.69 3.42 10.16
CA SER A 768 5.67 3.84 11.16
C SER A 768 5.36 3.22 12.53
N ALA A 769 6.36 3.09 13.39
CA ALA A 769 6.18 2.58 14.75
C ALA A 769 5.19 3.43 15.56
N SER A 770 5.16 4.75 15.33
CA SER A 770 4.18 5.65 15.95
C SER A 770 2.74 5.32 15.56
N VAL A 771 2.47 5.15 14.26
CA VAL A 771 1.14 4.78 13.76
C VAL A 771 0.74 3.39 14.29
N GLN A 772 1.65 2.42 14.30
CA GLN A 772 1.37 1.10 14.88
C GLN A 772 1.03 1.18 16.37
N ALA A 773 1.77 1.95 17.16
CA ALA A 773 1.50 2.13 18.59
C ALA A 773 0.16 2.81 18.85
N GLU A 774 -0.22 3.78 18.03
CA GLU A 774 -1.53 4.43 18.13
C GLU A 774 -2.68 3.50 17.68
N LEU A 775 -2.46 2.63 16.70
CA LEU A 775 -3.42 1.59 16.31
C LEU A 775 -3.57 0.52 17.40
N ASP A 776 -2.46 0.10 18.01
CA ASP A 776 -2.50 -0.82 19.15
C ASP A 776 -3.20 -0.18 20.36
N ALA A 777 -3.06 1.13 20.57
CA ALA A 777 -3.78 1.83 21.63
C ALA A 777 -5.31 1.81 21.46
N GLN A 778 -5.83 1.59 20.24
CA GLN A 778 -7.27 1.41 20.00
C GLN A 778 -7.81 0.16 20.67
N PHE A 779 -7.00 -0.88 20.84
CA PHE A 779 -7.39 -2.06 21.62
C PHE A 779 -7.73 -1.67 23.07
N CYS A 780 -7.04 -0.67 23.62
CA CYS A 780 -7.23 -0.21 24.99
C CYS A 780 -8.41 0.77 25.17
N ASP A 781 -9.17 1.08 24.12
CA ASP A 781 -10.39 1.89 24.22
C ASP A 781 -11.51 1.15 24.96
N ALA A 782 -12.24 1.86 25.82
CA ALA A 782 -13.31 1.29 26.63
C ALA A 782 -14.43 0.61 25.82
N ALA A 783 -14.80 1.15 24.65
CA ALA A 783 -15.86 0.56 23.82
C ALA A 783 -15.38 -0.70 23.11
N ASN A 784 -14.16 -0.65 22.53
CA ASN A 784 -13.56 -1.82 21.89
C ASN A 784 -13.33 -2.96 22.89
N ARG A 785 -12.91 -2.63 24.11
CA ARG A 785 -12.80 -3.61 25.18
C ARG A 785 -14.15 -4.25 25.51
N GLY A 786 -15.19 -3.45 25.70
CA GLY A 786 -16.54 -3.97 25.95
C GLY A 786 -16.97 -4.95 24.85
N SER A 787 -16.75 -4.58 23.58
CA SER A 787 -16.99 -5.47 22.44
C SER A 787 -16.19 -6.78 22.52
N ILE A 788 -14.91 -6.76 22.90
CA ILE A 788 -14.10 -7.99 23.04
C ILE A 788 -14.60 -8.86 24.19
N GLU A 789 -14.90 -8.27 25.35
CA GLU A 789 -15.43 -9.00 26.51
C GLU A 789 -16.76 -9.68 26.15
N ASP A 790 -17.64 -8.96 25.45
CA ASP A 790 -18.90 -9.50 24.96
C ASP A 790 -18.66 -10.62 23.93
N ILE A 791 -17.77 -10.42 22.94
CA ILE A 791 -17.41 -11.47 21.96
C ILE A 791 -16.95 -12.74 22.68
N VAL A 792 -16.02 -12.61 23.62
CA VAL A 792 -15.45 -13.75 24.37
C VAL A 792 -16.53 -14.45 25.18
N LYS A 793 -17.42 -13.70 25.83
CA LYS A 793 -18.58 -14.27 26.53
C LYS A 793 -19.52 -15.03 25.59
N TYR A 794 -19.78 -14.47 24.41
CA TYR A 794 -20.63 -15.10 23.40
C TYR A 794 -20.05 -16.40 22.82
N VAL A 795 -18.72 -16.53 22.70
CA VAL A 795 -18.09 -17.75 22.16
C VAL A 795 -17.57 -18.73 23.20
N GLY A 796 -17.34 -18.27 24.42
CA GLY A 796 -16.74 -19.03 25.52
C GLY A 796 -17.67 -20.04 26.19
N GLY A 797 -18.98 -20.00 25.91
CA GLY A 797 -19.93 -21.04 26.34
C GLY A 797 -19.82 -21.41 27.82
N ARG A 798 -19.97 -20.44 28.73
CA ARG A 798 -20.32 -20.65 30.14
C ARG A 798 -21.26 -19.57 30.63
#